data_AF-A0A9P1BDY2-F1
#
_entry.id   AF-A0A9P1BDY2-F1
#
_cell.length_a   1.000
_cell.length_b   1.000
_cell.length_c   1.000
_cell.angle_alpha   90.00
_cell.angle_beta   90.00
_cell.angle_gamma   90.00
#
_symmetry.space_group_name_H-M   'P 1'
#
loop_
_entity.id
_entity.type
_entity.pdbx_description
1 polymer ?
#
loop_
_entity_poly.entity_id
_entity_poly.type
_entity_poly.pdbx_seq_one_letter_code
_entity_poly.pdbx_strand_id
1 'polypeptide(L)'
;MSIHVHRRTHVAIGRGQSMRRRDFLRGVSAAALASGTLSWRDVMAAESKPLRKQGRACILLWMGGGPSQFETFSPKPDHENGGETEAIDTNVPGIQIADRFPNVAQVMDKMAIIRSMTSTEGNHQRASFMLHTGYSPTASVKHPAFGSIVSHEFDATTGQLPSFVRIGQRFRNAGNGGFLGSDYDPFVMAQAQELPANSQPTTSQDRFQRRLGLLDQLEGHASEEHLRKQIEDHRKLYSKSARMITSAEMQAFDLSREPEAMREAYGKGEFASGCLLARRLVEAGVTFVEVTAGNWDTHFDVFARTQELASQVDQPFAQLIRDLDQRGMLDTTLVVWMGEFGRTPRINPRGGRDHYPKVFNLAMAGGGVKGGQVIGATDESGTEVVERPVKVPDLYQSFCQSLKIDPSTENMSSIGRPITIVEGGEPKFVSNSGVRIYCVPCEAFPGFIANVYVLLGAGPPTLVDTGSGYGFSSEQLYEGFEKIRDEFNEPFELKDVKRIILTHGHIDHFGGLASMVERADAEVCIHELDRRVLTAYEERVIVATKAVRVFLQLAGVKPEMQQLLLDMYSFSKQHVRSVAVDRTLDDGDELDGLRFIHTPGHCPGQVCILIGNVLLSADHILSKTTPHQAPESITAYTGLGHYLESLDRIKKVDGFELALGGHEDPIHDVYKRIDEIRVSHEHKLDKWAPTLSISINAGGWR
;
A
#
# COMPACT_ATOMS: atom_id res chain seq x y z
N MET A 1 -29.49 -7.40 -13.88
CA MET A 1 -29.09 -5.97 -13.87
C MET A 1 -27.88 -5.90 -12.96
N SER A 2 -26.70 -5.66 -13.53
CA SER A 2 -25.41 -6.15 -13.04
C SER A 2 -24.74 -5.17 -12.04
N ILE A 3 -24.36 -5.70 -10.88
CA ILE A 3 -23.69 -5.00 -9.80
C ILE A 3 -22.32 -4.50 -10.28
N HIS A 4 -22.03 -3.20 -10.13
CA HIS A 4 -20.69 -2.64 -10.29
C HIS A 4 -19.99 -2.61 -8.94
N VAL A 5 -19.29 -3.70 -8.60
CA VAL A 5 -18.38 -3.77 -7.45
C VAL A 5 -17.03 -3.22 -7.88
N HIS A 6 -16.57 -2.10 -7.30
CA HIS A 6 -15.16 -1.70 -7.40
C HIS A 6 -14.32 -2.66 -6.54
N ARG A 7 -13.91 -3.75 -7.19
CA ARG A 7 -13.06 -4.79 -6.63
C ARG A 7 -11.64 -4.23 -6.46
N ARG A 8 -11.02 -4.40 -5.28
CA ARG A 8 -9.55 -4.26 -5.14
C ARG A 8 -8.88 -5.10 -6.23
N THR A 9 -8.08 -4.45 -7.06
CA THR A 9 -7.57 -5.04 -8.29
C THR A 9 -6.18 -5.63 -8.03
N HIS A 10 -6.16 -6.90 -7.63
CA HIS A 10 -4.93 -7.70 -7.71
C HIS A 10 -4.75 -8.23 -9.13
N VAL A 11 -3.56 -8.06 -9.69
CA VAL A 11 -3.10 -8.94 -10.78
C VAL A 11 -3.01 -10.36 -10.19
N ALA A 12 -3.69 -11.34 -10.79
CA ALA A 12 -3.67 -12.70 -10.28
C ALA A 12 -2.23 -13.25 -10.27
N ILE A 13 -1.77 -13.79 -9.13
CA ILE A 13 -0.44 -14.40 -8.96
C ILE A 13 -0.62 -15.92 -8.81
N GLY A 14 0.04 -16.72 -9.65
CA GLY A 14 -0.01 -18.18 -9.60
C GLY A 14 0.90 -18.79 -8.52
N ARG A 15 0.53 -19.95 -7.96
CA ARG A 15 1.38 -20.74 -7.05
C ARG A 15 2.18 -21.81 -7.84
N GLY A 16 3.49 -21.63 -7.97
CA GLY A 16 4.43 -22.70 -8.34
C GLY A 16 4.82 -23.56 -7.12
N GLN A 17 5.05 -24.86 -7.33
CA GLN A 17 5.22 -25.89 -6.30
C GLN A 17 6.39 -25.61 -5.33
N SER A 18 6.15 -25.71 -4.02
CA SER A 18 7.19 -25.59 -2.98
C SER A 18 7.70 -26.95 -2.51
N MET A 19 9.01 -27.05 -2.29
CA MET A 19 9.59 -28.12 -1.46
C MET A 19 8.95 -28.08 -0.06
N ARG A 20 8.53 -29.25 0.44
CA ARG A 20 7.85 -29.33 1.73
C ARG A 20 8.86 -29.03 2.84
N ARG A 21 8.50 -28.10 3.75
CA ARG A 21 9.25 -27.73 4.99
C ARG A 21 9.84 -28.94 5.73
N ARG A 22 9.15 -30.09 5.69
CA ARG A 22 9.54 -31.33 6.35
C ARG A 22 10.79 -31.99 5.77
N ASP A 23 11.05 -31.82 4.47
CA ASP A 23 12.19 -32.44 3.79
C ASP A 23 13.47 -31.60 4.00
N PHE A 24 13.33 -30.28 4.12
CA PHE A 24 14.43 -29.37 4.50
C PHE A 24 14.88 -29.57 5.96
N LEU A 25 13.93 -29.68 6.90
CA LEU A 25 14.24 -29.89 8.32
C LEU A 25 14.95 -31.22 8.60
N ARG A 26 14.72 -32.25 7.77
CA ARG A 26 15.44 -33.53 7.86
C ARG A 26 16.89 -33.45 7.37
N GLY A 27 17.19 -32.57 6.41
CA GLY A 27 18.55 -32.36 5.91
C GLY A 27 19.45 -31.60 6.89
N VAL A 28 18.89 -30.60 7.58
CA VAL A 28 19.64 -29.72 8.50
C VAL A 28 19.93 -30.39 9.85
N SER A 29 19.00 -31.21 10.35
CA SER A 29 19.15 -31.87 11.66
C SER A 29 20.23 -32.95 11.69
N ALA A 30 20.52 -33.60 10.56
CA ALA A 30 21.59 -34.61 10.48
C ALA A 30 23.01 -33.99 10.47
N ALA A 31 23.17 -32.77 9.96
CA ALA A 31 24.48 -32.11 9.88
C ALA A 31 24.85 -31.36 11.18
N ALA A 32 23.86 -30.79 11.89
CA ALA A 32 24.11 -29.98 13.09
C ALA A 32 24.52 -30.80 14.33
N LEU A 33 24.14 -32.08 14.41
CA LEU A 33 24.44 -32.93 15.57
C LEU A 33 25.87 -33.49 15.58
N ALA A 34 26.63 -33.36 14.49
CA ALA A 34 27.95 -33.99 14.36
C ALA A 34 29.15 -33.08 14.74
N SER A 35 28.99 -31.76 14.79
CA SER A 35 30.13 -30.83 14.94
C SER A 35 30.14 -29.99 16.21
N GLY A 36 29.05 -29.89 16.98
CA GLY A 36 29.03 -29.29 18.32
C GLY A 36 29.49 -27.82 18.43
N THR A 37 29.66 -27.09 17.32
CA THR A 37 30.36 -25.79 17.28
C THR A 37 29.48 -24.60 16.86
N LEU A 38 28.17 -24.78 16.70
CA LEU A 38 27.26 -23.67 16.36
C LEU A 38 26.15 -23.58 17.42
N SER A 39 26.11 -22.47 18.16
CA SER A 39 24.99 -22.24 19.08
C SER A 39 23.73 -21.92 18.27
N TRP A 40 22.55 -22.18 18.85
CA TRP A 40 21.27 -21.83 18.25
C TRP A 40 21.18 -20.33 17.87
N ARG A 41 21.93 -19.48 18.59
CA ARG A 41 22.05 -18.05 18.28
C ARG A 41 22.92 -17.78 17.05
N ASP A 42 23.95 -18.58 16.80
CA ASP A 42 24.79 -18.45 15.60
C ASP A 42 24.08 -18.96 14.35
N VAL A 43 23.23 -19.98 14.49
CA VAL A 43 22.33 -20.43 13.42
C VAL A 43 21.28 -19.35 13.12
N MET A 44 20.68 -18.74 14.14
CA MET A 44 19.69 -17.65 13.97
C MET A 44 20.32 -16.32 13.53
N ALA A 45 21.56 -16.01 13.93
CA ALA A 45 22.28 -14.82 13.51
C ALA A 45 22.92 -14.98 12.12
N ALA A 46 23.25 -16.20 11.71
CA ALA A 46 23.57 -16.52 10.32
C ALA A 46 22.32 -16.52 9.42
N GLU A 47 21.13 -16.76 9.98
CA GLU A 47 19.84 -16.61 9.29
C GLU A 47 19.33 -15.15 9.22
N SER A 48 19.96 -14.18 9.93
CA SER A 48 19.46 -12.80 10.03
C SER A 48 20.23 -11.75 9.21
N LYS A 49 21.13 -12.14 8.31
CA LYS A 49 21.49 -11.25 7.19
C LYS A 49 20.31 -11.26 6.22
N PRO A 50 19.64 -10.13 5.93
CA PRO A 50 18.58 -10.12 4.93
C PRO A 50 19.23 -10.41 3.56
N LEU A 51 19.19 -11.66 3.10
CA LEU A 51 19.66 -12.08 1.78
C LEU A 51 18.85 -11.37 0.66
N ARG A 52 19.09 -10.08 0.33
CA ARG A 52 18.47 -9.36 -0.83
C ARG A 52 17.00 -9.78 -1.08
N LYS A 53 16.21 -9.85 0.01
CA LYS A 53 15.19 -10.89 0.31
C LYS A 53 14.60 -11.60 -0.93
N GLN A 54 15.22 -12.73 -1.31
CA GLN A 54 14.84 -13.69 -2.37
C GLN A 54 15.28 -13.38 -3.81
N GLY A 55 16.24 -12.46 -4.03
CA GLY A 55 16.71 -12.14 -5.38
C GLY A 55 15.68 -11.38 -6.21
N ARG A 56 14.74 -10.69 -5.55
CA ARG A 56 13.70 -9.91 -6.20
C ARG A 56 14.25 -8.58 -6.70
N ALA A 57 13.80 -8.18 -7.89
CA ALA A 57 14.15 -6.90 -8.48
C ALA A 57 12.97 -6.32 -9.27
N CYS A 58 13.04 -5.03 -9.57
CA CYS A 58 12.12 -4.36 -10.47
C CYS A 58 12.89 -3.63 -11.58
N ILE A 59 12.46 -3.79 -12.82
CA ILE A 59 12.90 -3.01 -13.98
C ILE A 59 11.71 -2.14 -14.41
N LEU A 60 11.84 -0.83 -14.25
CA LEU A 60 10.88 0.15 -14.74
C LEU A 60 11.35 0.71 -16.09
N LEU A 61 10.58 0.44 -17.13
CA LEU A 61 10.70 1.05 -18.45
C LEU A 61 9.78 2.27 -18.50
N TRP A 62 10.34 3.45 -18.31
CA TRP A 62 9.59 4.71 -18.22
C TRP A 62 9.46 5.39 -19.59
N MET A 63 8.24 5.48 -20.09
CA MET A 63 7.91 6.15 -21.34
C MET A 63 7.52 7.60 -21.09
N GLY A 64 8.53 8.45 -20.93
CA GLY A 64 8.36 9.86 -20.58
C GLY A 64 7.61 10.63 -21.66
N GLY A 65 6.46 11.18 -21.28
CA GLY A 65 5.58 11.91 -22.15
C GLY A 65 4.18 11.30 -22.28
N GLY A 66 3.73 10.38 -21.42
CA GLY A 66 2.34 9.89 -21.44
C GLY A 66 1.94 9.22 -22.76
N PRO A 67 2.40 7.98 -23.02
CA PRO A 67 2.16 7.29 -24.28
C PRO A 67 0.66 7.11 -24.56
N SER A 68 0.26 7.30 -25.81
CA SER A 68 -1.13 7.13 -26.22
C SER A 68 -1.58 5.68 -26.07
N GLN A 69 -2.75 5.47 -25.47
CA GLN A 69 -3.32 4.15 -25.30
C GLN A 69 -3.77 3.51 -26.62
N PHE A 70 -4.12 4.32 -27.62
CA PHE A 70 -4.61 3.86 -28.92
C PHE A 70 -3.47 3.27 -29.76
N GLU A 71 -2.37 4.02 -29.89
CA GLU A 71 -1.19 3.62 -30.66
C GLU A 71 -0.27 2.61 -29.94
N THR A 72 -0.70 2.08 -28.78
CA THR A 72 0.06 1.11 -27.96
C THR A 72 -0.76 -0.14 -27.63
N PHE A 73 -1.40 -0.19 -26.45
CA PHE A 73 -1.99 -1.42 -25.91
C PHE A 73 -3.51 -1.48 -25.93
N SER A 74 -4.20 -0.45 -26.42
CA SER A 74 -5.67 -0.40 -26.52
C SER A 74 -6.12 0.23 -27.84
N PRO A 75 -5.75 -0.35 -29.00
CA PRO A 75 -6.17 0.16 -30.30
C PRO A 75 -7.69 0.12 -30.46
N LYS A 76 -8.23 1.05 -31.24
CA LYS A 76 -9.66 1.15 -31.58
C LYS A 76 -9.84 1.26 -33.11
N PRO A 77 -9.43 0.23 -33.88
CA PRO A 77 -9.34 0.31 -35.34
C PRO A 77 -10.69 0.61 -36.03
N ASP A 78 -11.80 0.19 -35.42
CA ASP A 78 -13.15 0.37 -35.96
C ASP A 78 -13.84 1.67 -35.51
N HIS A 79 -13.11 2.59 -34.85
CA HIS A 79 -13.65 3.85 -34.34
C HIS A 79 -12.82 5.04 -34.84
N GLU A 80 -13.44 6.20 -35.09
CA GLU A 80 -12.74 7.41 -35.56
C GLU A 80 -11.58 7.84 -34.66
N ASN A 81 -11.73 7.60 -33.35
CA ASN A 81 -10.72 7.84 -32.33
C ASN A 81 -9.46 6.97 -32.48
N GLY A 82 -9.51 5.82 -33.18
CA GLY A 82 -8.33 5.00 -33.47
C GLY A 82 -7.46 5.56 -34.61
N GLY A 83 -8.03 6.39 -35.48
CA GLY A 83 -7.35 6.99 -36.62
C GLY A 83 -6.70 5.94 -37.53
N GLU A 84 -5.40 6.10 -37.81
CA GLU A 84 -4.63 5.18 -38.68
C GLU A 84 -4.10 3.94 -37.94
N THR A 85 -4.44 3.76 -36.66
CA THR A 85 -3.91 2.65 -35.88
C THR A 85 -4.68 1.36 -36.16
N GLU A 86 -3.98 0.35 -36.67
CA GLU A 86 -4.51 -1.00 -36.80
C GLU A 86 -4.23 -1.85 -35.55
N ALA A 87 -4.99 -2.93 -35.41
CA ALA A 87 -4.78 -3.91 -34.35
C ALA A 87 -4.18 -5.20 -34.92
N ILE A 88 -3.19 -5.76 -34.23
CA ILE A 88 -2.59 -7.06 -34.54
C ILE A 88 -2.91 -8.06 -33.44
N ASP A 89 -3.09 -9.32 -33.83
CA ASP A 89 -3.22 -10.42 -32.89
C ASP A 89 -1.89 -10.67 -32.17
N THR A 90 -1.99 -10.98 -30.88
CA THR A 90 -0.84 -11.44 -30.09
C THR A 90 -0.73 -12.97 -30.12
N ASN A 91 0.33 -13.51 -29.52
CA ASN A 91 0.47 -14.95 -29.32
C ASN A 91 -0.55 -15.55 -28.33
N VAL A 92 -1.42 -14.73 -27.74
CA VAL A 92 -2.54 -15.15 -26.89
C VAL A 92 -3.86 -14.87 -27.62
N PRO A 93 -4.66 -15.91 -27.92
CA PRO A 93 -5.94 -15.74 -28.60
C PRO A 93 -6.87 -14.75 -27.89
N GLY A 94 -7.48 -13.85 -28.67
CA GLY A 94 -8.43 -12.85 -28.17
C GLY A 94 -7.79 -11.59 -27.56
N ILE A 95 -6.45 -11.49 -27.54
CA ILE A 95 -5.74 -10.27 -27.15
C ILE A 95 -5.11 -9.65 -28.39
N GLN A 96 -5.47 -8.40 -28.66
CA GLN A 96 -4.91 -7.58 -29.73
C GLN A 96 -4.24 -6.33 -29.18
N ILE A 97 -3.16 -5.87 -29.82
CA ILE A 97 -2.46 -4.61 -29.50
C ILE A 97 -2.21 -3.82 -30.80
N ALA A 98 -1.69 -2.59 -30.71
CA ALA A 98 -1.40 -1.81 -31.90
C ALA A 98 -0.34 -2.51 -32.80
N ASP A 99 -0.54 -2.43 -34.10
CA ASP A 99 0.34 -2.90 -35.18
C ASP A 99 1.82 -2.49 -35.06
N ARG A 100 2.09 -1.38 -34.37
CA ARG A 100 3.42 -0.84 -34.06
C ARG A 100 4.26 -1.72 -33.12
N PHE A 101 3.68 -2.73 -32.48
CA PHE A 101 4.33 -3.56 -31.46
C PHE A 101 4.42 -5.06 -31.81
N PRO A 102 4.94 -5.44 -33.00
CA PRO A 102 4.93 -6.83 -33.46
C PRO A 102 5.83 -7.77 -32.63
N ASN A 103 6.89 -7.26 -31.98
CA ASN A 103 7.73 -8.10 -31.11
C ASN A 103 7.08 -8.31 -29.74
N VAL A 104 6.48 -7.27 -29.16
CA VAL A 104 5.75 -7.37 -27.89
C VAL A 104 4.54 -8.30 -28.03
N ALA A 105 3.86 -8.29 -29.18
CA ALA A 105 2.76 -9.21 -29.47
C ALA A 105 3.17 -10.69 -29.32
N GLN A 106 4.44 -11.03 -29.53
CA GLN A 106 4.96 -12.40 -29.43
C GLN A 106 5.34 -12.84 -28.02
N VAL A 107 5.24 -11.94 -27.02
CA VAL A 107 5.52 -12.25 -25.60
C VAL A 107 4.32 -11.94 -24.71
N MET A 108 3.13 -11.77 -25.29
CA MET A 108 1.91 -11.42 -24.57
C MET A 108 1.53 -12.48 -23.52
N ASP A 109 1.86 -13.76 -23.76
CA ASP A 109 1.70 -14.87 -22.81
C ASP A 109 2.46 -14.69 -21.48
N LYS A 110 3.48 -13.83 -21.46
CA LYS A 110 4.33 -13.55 -20.29
C LYS A 110 4.02 -12.23 -19.60
N MET A 111 3.13 -11.42 -20.16
CA MET A 111 2.80 -10.08 -19.66
C MET A 111 1.29 -9.89 -19.47
N ALA A 112 0.95 -8.94 -18.61
CA ALA A 112 -0.41 -8.44 -18.45
C ALA A 112 -0.46 -6.98 -18.89
N ILE A 113 -1.52 -6.61 -19.60
CA ILE A 113 -1.83 -5.22 -19.96
C ILE A 113 -2.93 -4.72 -19.03
N ILE A 114 -2.81 -3.50 -18.52
CA ILE A 114 -3.90 -2.81 -17.83
C ILE A 114 -4.40 -1.71 -18.76
N ARG A 115 -5.66 -1.78 -19.21
CA ARG A 115 -6.28 -0.77 -20.11
C ARG A 115 -7.13 0.28 -19.39
N SER A 116 -7.33 0.06 -18.09
CA SER A 116 -8.30 0.79 -17.26
C SER A 116 -7.63 1.66 -16.20
N MET A 117 -6.38 2.07 -16.42
CA MET A 117 -5.73 3.00 -15.50
C MET A 117 -6.42 4.36 -15.57
N THR A 118 -6.62 4.99 -14.40
CA THR A 118 -7.26 6.30 -14.28
C THR A 118 -6.60 7.14 -13.18
N SER A 119 -6.50 8.45 -13.41
CA SER A 119 -6.05 9.44 -12.44
C SER A 119 -6.71 10.80 -12.71
N THR A 120 -6.48 11.77 -11.81
CA THR A 120 -6.92 13.16 -11.98
C THR A 120 -5.79 14.08 -12.46
N GLU A 121 -4.57 13.56 -12.63
CA GLU A 121 -3.36 14.36 -12.84
C GLU A 121 -2.98 14.44 -14.33
N GLY A 122 -3.42 15.50 -15.00
CA GLY A 122 -3.09 15.78 -16.41
C GLY A 122 -1.80 16.59 -16.62
N ASN A 123 -0.97 16.79 -15.60
CA ASN A 123 0.27 17.56 -15.68
C ASN A 123 1.49 16.65 -15.59
N HIS A 124 2.42 16.73 -16.54
CA HIS A 124 3.59 15.83 -16.62
C HIS A 124 4.39 15.74 -15.32
N GLN A 125 4.68 16.87 -14.66
CA GLN A 125 5.49 16.88 -13.45
C GLN A 125 4.75 16.21 -12.28
N ARG A 126 3.47 16.54 -12.10
CA ARG A 126 2.65 16.00 -11.02
C ARG A 126 2.34 14.52 -11.23
N ALA A 127 1.99 14.14 -12.45
CA ALA A 127 1.74 12.76 -12.82
C ALA A 127 3.01 11.90 -12.74
N SER A 128 4.16 12.42 -13.20
CA SER A 128 5.45 11.73 -12.99
C SER A 128 5.73 11.50 -11.51
N PHE A 129 5.49 12.51 -10.66
CA PHE A 129 5.63 12.34 -9.21
C PHE A 129 4.68 11.27 -8.67
N MET A 130 3.40 11.31 -9.05
CA MET A 130 2.39 10.35 -8.61
C MET A 130 2.73 8.93 -9.03
N LEU A 131 3.10 8.69 -10.28
CA LEU A 131 3.42 7.36 -10.80
C LEU A 131 4.78 6.84 -10.32
N HIS A 132 5.66 7.70 -9.77
CA HIS A 132 6.91 7.28 -9.14
C HIS A 132 6.81 7.11 -7.62
N THR A 133 5.84 7.72 -6.95
CA THR A 133 5.73 7.69 -5.48
C THR A 133 4.49 6.98 -4.95
N GLY A 134 3.43 6.86 -5.75
CA GLY A 134 2.13 6.41 -5.29
C GLY A 134 1.25 7.52 -4.69
N TYR A 135 1.79 8.74 -4.55
CA TYR A 135 1.16 9.86 -3.86
C TYR A 135 1.01 11.10 -4.73
N SER A 136 -0.05 11.88 -4.48
CA SER A 136 -0.15 13.23 -5.05
C SER A 136 0.95 14.14 -4.48
N PRO A 137 1.55 15.03 -5.29
CA PRO A 137 2.57 15.96 -4.79
C PRO A 137 1.95 16.98 -3.83
N THR A 138 2.52 17.11 -2.63
CA THR A 138 2.17 18.11 -1.63
C THR A 138 3.35 19.05 -1.36
N ALA A 139 3.07 20.22 -0.79
CA ALA A 139 4.12 21.19 -0.44
C ALA A 139 4.91 20.78 0.81
N SER A 140 4.28 20.02 1.71
CA SER A 140 4.80 19.70 3.04
C SER A 140 5.70 18.47 3.07
N VAL A 141 5.48 17.50 2.19
CA VAL A 141 6.20 16.22 2.22
C VAL A 141 6.68 15.82 0.82
N LYS A 142 7.97 15.48 0.73
CA LYS A 142 8.56 14.86 -0.46
C LYS A 142 8.58 13.34 -0.29
N HIS A 143 7.61 12.67 -0.89
CA HIS A 143 7.52 11.21 -0.87
C HIS A 143 8.72 10.58 -1.61
N PRO A 144 9.30 9.49 -1.07
CA PRO A 144 10.32 8.72 -1.77
C PRO A 144 9.71 8.06 -3.01
N ALA A 145 10.52 7.91 -4.04
CA ALA A 145 10.16 7.09 -5.18
C ALA A 145 10.12 5.61 -4.79
N PHE A 146 9.36 4.82 -5.54
CA PHE A 146 9.21 3.39 -5.26
C PHE A 146 10.56 2.65 -5.32
N GLY A 147 11.46 3.01 -6.23
CA GLY A 147 12.82 2.45 -6.25
C GLY A 147 13.63 2.75 -4.99
N SER A 148 13.43 3.92 -4.38
CA SER A 148 14.04 4.29 -3.09
C SER A 148 13.42 3.51 -1.93
N ILE A 149 12.10 3.30 -1.95
CA ILE A 149 11.41 2.42 -0.99
C ILE A 149 11.95 0.99 -1.09
N VAL A 150 12.07 0.43 -2.30
CA VAL A 150 12.63 -0.91 -2.50
C VAL A 150 14.07 -1.00 -1.97
N SER A 151 14.88 0.04 -2.21
CA SER A 151 16.24 0.12 -1.67
C SER A 151 16.28 0.15 -0.13
N HIS A 152 15.34 0.88 0.48
CA HIS A 152 15.17 0.98 1.93
C HIS A 152 14.71 -0.33 2.57
N GLU A 153 13.63 -0.92 2.06
CA GLU A 153 13.04 -2.15 2.62
C GLU A 153 13.98 -3.35 2.52
N PHE A 154 14.88 -3.35 1.53
CA PHE A 154 15.88 -4.41 1.36
C PHE A 154 17.20 -4.13 2.09
N ASP A 155 17.32 -2.99 2.78
CA ASP A 155 18.54 -2.50 3.44
C ASP A 155 19.77 -2.60 2.53
N ALA A 156 19.58 -2.29 1.25
CA ALA A 156 20.55 -2.66 0.21
C ALA A 156 21.73 -1.69 0.11
N THR A 157 21.81 -0.68 0.98
CA THR A 157 22.86 0.36 0.96
C THR A 157 24.25 -0.17 1.31
N THR A 158 24.35 -1.37 1.89
CA THR A 158 25.61 -2.04 2.23
C THR A 158 26.21 -2.86 1.07
N GLY A 159 25.52 -2.95 -0.07
CA GLY A 159 25.99 -3.68 -1.26
C GLY A 159 27.21 -3.05 -1.94
N GLN A 160 27.89 -3.84 -2.78
CA GLN A 160 29.00 -3.34 -3.61
C GLN A 160 28.51 -2.48 -4.78
N LEU A 161 27.31 -2.77 -5.30
CA LEU A 161 26.64 -1.96 -6.32
C LEU A 161 25.51 -1.12 -5.72
N PRO A 162 25.13 0.01 -6.36
CA PRO A 162 23.94 0.76 -6.00
C PRO A 162 22.69 -0.10 -6.15
N SER A 163 21.76 -0.01 -5.19
CA SER A 163 20.50 -0.77 -5.22
C SER A 163 19.47 -0.22 -6.20
N PHE A 164 19.51 1.09 -6.44
CA PHE A 164 18.66 1.80 -7.39
C PHE A 164 19.54 2.47 -8.45
N VAL A 165 19.39 2.07 -9.71
CA VAL A 165 20.07 2.69 -10.86
C VAL A 165 19.03 3.26 -11.82
N ARG A 166 19.25 4.49 -12.31
CA ARG A 166 18.44 5.11 -13.38
C ARG A 166 19.31 5.34 -14.61
N ILE A 167 18.84 4.91 -15.77
CA ILE A 167 19.54 4.98 -17.06
C ILE A 167 18.75 5.91 -17.99
N GLY A 168 19.41 6.96 -18.48
CA GLY A 168 18.84 7.94 -19.40
C GLY A 168 18.59 9.29 -18.72
N GLN A 169 17.34 9.77 -18.78
CA GLN A 169 17.02 11.14 -18.36
C GLN A 169 17.01 11.33 -16.84
N ARG A 170 17.37 12.55 -16.42
CA ARG A 170 17.22 13.00 -15.03
C ARG A 170 15.85 13.64 -14.84
N PHE A 171 15.09 13.17 -13.86
CA PHE A 171 13.87 13.84 -13.41
C PHE A 171 14.22 14.97 -12.44
N ARG A 172 13.63 16.15 -12.67
CA ARG A 172 13.62 17.22 -11.65
C ARG A 172 12.46 16.95 -10.71
N ASN A 173 12.75 16.77 -9.42
CA ASN A 173 11.77 16.68 -8.32
C ASN A 173 10.85 15.43 -8.26
N ALA A 174 11.05 14.44 -9.14
CA ALA A 174 10.40 13.13 -9.06
C ALA A 174 11.46 12.03 -9.06
N GLY A 175 11.17 10.88 -8.47
CA GLY A 175 12.04 9.71 -8.62
C GLY A 175 13.26 9.64 -7.69
N ASN A 176 13.26 10.32 -6.53
CA ASN A 176 14.38 10.43 -5.58
C ASN A 176 14.03 9.85 -4.19
N GLY A 177 14.99 9.83 -3.26
CA GLY A 177 14.87 9.29 -1.91
C GLY A 177 13.90 10.01 -0.98
N GLY A 178 13.39 11.20 -1.34
CA GLY A 178 12.37 11.91 -0.57
C GLY A 178 12.75 12.09 0.91
N PHE A 179 11.80 11.84 1.82
CA PHE A 179 12.03 11.89 3.27
C PHE A 179 12.90 10.76 3.82
N LEU A 180 13.18 9.69 3.05
CA LEU A 180 14.14 8.64 3.46
C LEU A 180 15.59 9.12 3.39
N GLY A 181 15.84 10.23 2.68
CA GLY A 181 17.16 10.83 2.54
C GLY A 181 17.92 10.37 1.30
N SER A 182 19.05 11.04 1.06
CA SER A 182 19.87 10.88 -0.15
C SER A 182 20.58 9.53 -0.25
N ASP A 183 20.67 8.77 0.85
CA ASP A 183 21.28 7.43 0.84
C ASP A 183 20.53 6.46 -0.10
N TYR A 184 19.24 6.75 -0.34
CA TYR A 184 18.32 6.01 -1.19
C TYR A 184 18.05 6.68 -2.54
N ASP A 185 18.78 7.74 -2.89
CA ASP A 185 18.70 8.33 -4.23
C ASP A 185 19.20 7.36 -5.31
N PRO A 186 18.63 7.42 -6.53
CA PRO A 186 19.12 6.62 -7.65
C PRO A 186 20.55 7.00 -8.04
N PHE A 187 21.34 5.98 -8.37
CA PHE A 187 22.56 6.18 -9.12
C PHE A 187 22.23 6.43 -10.59
N VAL A 188 22.49 7.65 -11.07
CA VAL A 188 22.09 8.06 -12.43
C VAL A 188 23.21 7.86 -13.44
N MET A 189 22.90 7.11 -14.50
CA MET A 189 23.67 7.00 -15.72
C MET A 189 23.01 7.78 -16.85
N ALA A 190 23.77 8.67 -17.48
CA ALA A 190 23.26 9.44 -18.62
C ALA A 190 23.12 8.61 -19.90
N GLN A 191 24.06 7.68 -20.13
CA GLN A 191 24.15 6.85 -21.31
C GLN A 191 24.41 5.41 -20.89
N ALA A 192 23.75 4.45 -21.55
CA ALA A 192 23.83 3.03 -21.18
C ALA A 192 25.14 2.38 -21.67
N GLN A 193 25.72 2.91 -22.74
CA GLN A 193 26.93 2.36 -23.38
C GLN A 193 28.22 2.85 -22.73
N GLU A 194 28.14 3.89 -21.88
CA GLU A 194 29.29 4.44 -21.18
C GLU A 194 29.42 3.82 -19.79
N LEU A 195 30.66 3.53 -19.38
CA LEU A 195 30.92 3.22 -17.98
C LEU A 195 30.55 4.42 -17.10
N PRO A 196 30.17 4.20 -15.84
CA PRO A 196 29.89 5.29 -14.92
C PRO A 196 31.03 6.30 -14.85
N ALA A 197 30.71 7.59 -14.75
CA ALA A 197 31.74 8.62 -14.63
C ALA A 197 32.64 8.35 -13.41
N ASN A 198 33.95 8.57 -13.54
CA ASN A 198 34.96 8.26 -12.51
C ASN A 198 35.00 6.78 -12.07
N SER A 199 34.60 5.84 -12.95
CA SER A 199 34.59 4.38 -12.70
C SER A 199 35.97 3.72 -12.62
N GLN A 200 37.06 4.47 -12.85
CA GLN A 200 38.42 3.96 -12.69
C GLN A 200 39.25 4.89 -11.80
N PRO A 201 40.03 4.34 -10.85
CA PRO A 201 40.99 5.13 -10.11
C PRO A 201 42.03 5.72 -11.08
N THR A 202 42.29 7.03 -11.02
CA THR A 202 43.34 7.70 -11.80
C THR A 202 44.77 7.31 -11.34
N THR A 203 44.88 6.41 -10.37
CA THR A 203 46.12 5.98 -9.72
C THR A 203 46.07 4.49 -9.42
N SER A 204 47.20 3.86 -9.08
CA SER A 204 47.19 2.46 -8.62
C SER A 204 46.25 2.25 -7.41
N GLN A 205 45.70 1.04 -7.28
CA GLN A 205 44.77 0.66 -6.21
C GLN A 205 45.36 0.95 -4.80
N ASP A 206 46.64 0.64 -4.58
CA ASP A 206 47.35 0.94 -3.33
C ASP A 206 47.45 2.44 -3.03
N ARG A 207 47.60 3.28 -4.07
CA ARG A 207 47.64 4.74 -3.90
C ARG A 207 46.25 5.28 -3.62
N PHE A 208 45.24 4.74 -4.27
CA PHE A 208 43.84 5.08 -4.06
C PHE A 208 43.41 4.76 -2.62
N GLN A 209 43.69 3.55 -2.12
CA GLN A 209 43.40 3.16 -0.74
C GLN A 209 44.12 4.04 0.30
N ARG A 210 45.40 4.39 0.06
CA ARG A 210 46.13 5.33 0.93
C ARG A 210 45.50 6.72 0.99
N ARG A 211 45.02 7.24 -0.15
CA ARG A 211 44.32 8.54 -0.19
C ARG A 211 42.99 8.49 0.57
N LEU A 212 42.25 7.39 0.47
CA LEU A 212 41.02 7.19 1.27
C LEU A 212 41.32 7.18 2.77
N GLY A 213 42.40 6.50 3.20
CA GLY A 213 42.82 6.51 4.60
C GLY A 213 43.22 7.90 5.11
N LEU A 214 43.86 8.73 4.27
CA LEU A 214 44.20 10.12 4.62
C LEU A 214 42.96 11.02 4.69
N LEU A 215 41.99 10.84 3.78
CA LEU A 215 40.73 11.57 3.81
C LEU A 215 39.97 11.26 5.10
N ASP A 216 39.89 9.98 5.48
CA ASP A 216 39.23 9.57 6.71
C ASP A 216 39.87 10.17 7.97
N GLN A 217 41.21 10.29 7.99
CA GLN A 217 41.94 10.97 9.07
C GLN A 217 41.61 12.47 9.13
N LEU A 218 41.57 13.16 7.98
CA LEU A 218 41.25 14.60 7.93
C LEU A 218 39.82 14.88 8.40
N GLU A 219 38.87 14.05 7.96
CA GLU A 219 37.46 14.16 8.33
C GLU A 219 37.20 13.77 9.80
N GLY A 220 38.11 13.00 10.42
CA GLY A 220 38.02 12.60 11.83
C GLY A 220 38.22 13.74 12.83
N HIS A 221 38.67 14.91 12.38
CA HIS A 221 39.04 16.04 13.23
C HIS A 221 38.01 17.17 13.30
N ALA A 222 36.80 17.01 12.74
CA ALA A 222 35.79 18.06 12.75
C ALA A 222 35.07 18.22 14.11
N SER A 223 35.25 19.39 14.73
CA SER A 223 34.66 19.73 16.04
C SER A 223 33.29 20.41 15.96
N GLU A 224 32.93 21.04 14.84
CA GLU A 224 31.66 21.77 14.71
C GLU A 224 30.51 20.90 14.19
N GLU A 225 29.33 21.05 14.79
CA GLU A 225 28.14 20.23 14.53
C GLU A 225 27.61 20.35 13.08
N HIS A 226 27.64 21.54 12.48
CA HIS A 226 27.22 21.74 11.09
C HIS A 226 28.18 21.07 10.09
N LEU A 227 29.49 21.11 10.37
CA LEU A 227 30.51 20.42 9.57
C LEU A 227 30.39 18.90 9.70
N ARG A 228 29.98 18.38 10.87
CA ARG A 228 29.81 16.93 11.09
C ARG A 228 28.80 16.30 10.14
N LYS A 229 27.63 16.91 9.94
CA LYS A 229 26.62 16.35 9.03
C LYS A 229 27.12 16.33 7.58
N GLN A 230 27.74 17.41 7.11
CA GLN A 230 28.32 17.48 5.77
C GLN A 230 29.43 16.45 5.58
N ILE A 231 30.29 16.27 6.58
CA ILE A 231 31.38 15.27 6.57
C ILE A 231 30.82 13.85 6.62
N GLU A 232 29.75 13.60 7.37
CA GLU A 232 29.11 12.29 7.42
C GLU A 232 28.50 11.92 6.06
N ASP A 233 27.77 12.84 5.43
CA ASP A 233 27.20 12.65 4.08
C ASP A 233 28.33 12.45 3.04
N HIS A 234 29.41 13.23 3.15
CA HIS A 234 30.59 13.14 2.29
C HIS A 234 31.31 11.78 2.42
N ARG A 235 31.51 11.30 3.65
CA ARG A 235 32.03 9.95 3.95
C ARG A 235 31.17 8.84 3.38
N LYS A 236 29.86 8.93 3.57
CA LYS A 236 28.90 7.93 3.06
C LYS A 236 28.99 7.85 1.54
N LEU A 237 28.97 8.99 0.86
CA LEU A 237 29.06 9.07 -0.60
C LEU A 237 30.41 8.53 -1.13
N TYR A 238 31.53 8.92 -0.53
CA TYR A 238 32.87 8.49 -0.97
C TYR A 238 33.11 7.01 -0.68
N SER A 239 32.69 6.50 0.48
CA SER A 239 32.83 5.09 0.81
C SER A 239 32.00 4.21 -0.13
N LYS A 240 30.77 4.61 -0.47
CA LYS A 240 29.89 3.92 -1.43
C LYS A 240 30.51 3.90 -2.83
N SER A 241 31.02 5.05 -3.29
CA SER A 241 31.69 5.18 -4.59
C SER A 241 32.97 4.35 -4.66
N ALA A 242 33.79 4.36 -3.60
CA ALA A 242 35.02 3.58 -3.53
C ALA A 242 34.75 2.07 -3.53
N ARG A 243 33.74 1.60 -2.79
CA ARG A 243 33.31 0.19 -2.82
C ARG A 243 32.89 -0.24 -4.22
N MET A 244 32.08 0.57 -4.88
CA MET A 244 31.66 0.33 -6.26
C MET A 244 32.86 0.28 -7.21
N ILE A 245 33.70 1.31 -7.27
CA ILE A 245 34.85 1.38 -8.21
C ILE A 245 35.85 0.23 -8.03
N THR A 246 36.02 -0.27 -6.80
CA THR A 246 36.98 -1.35 -6.50
C THR A 246 36.38 -2.76 -6.58
N SER A 247 35.08 -2.86 -6.84
CA SER A 247 34.30 -4.10 -6.87
C SER A 247 34.41 -4.80 -8.23
N ALA A 248 34.44 -6.14 -8.23
CA ALA A 248 34.44 -6.94 -9.46
C ALA A 248 33.11 -6.79 -10.23
N GLU A 249 32.04 -6.48 -9.51
CA GLU A 249 30.67 -6.32 -9.98
C GLU A 249 30.51 -5.07 -10.86
N MET A 250 31.51 -4.17 -10.92
CA MET A 250 31.56 -3.07 -11.91
C MET A 250 31.50 -3.56 -13.35
N GLN A 251 31.93 -4.80 -13.60
CA GLN A 251 31.85 -5.42 -14.92
C GLN A 251 30.40 -5.57 -15.41
N ALA A 252 29.40 -5.47 -14.53
CA ALA A 252 27.99 -5.45 -14.91
C ALA A 252 27.64 -4.25 -15.81
N PHE A 253 28.32 -3.12 -15.62
CA PHE A 253 28.14 -1.89 -16.41
C PHE A 253 28.79 -1.94 -17.81
N ASP A 254 29.65 -2.92 -18.06
CA ASP A 254 30.34 -3.05 -19.33
C ASP A 254 29.57 -3.94 -20.31
N LEU A 255 28.83 -3.31 -21.22
CA LEU A 255 28.06 -3.99 -22.26
C LEU A 255 28.94 -4.69 -23.30
N SER A 256 30.22 -4.32 -23.46
CA SER A 256 31.12 -4.97 -24.42
C SER A 256 31.39 -6.44 -24.09
N ARG A 257 31.09 -6.84 -22.84
CA ARG A 257 31.21 -8.22 -22.36
C ARG A 257 30.05 -9.12 -22.78
N GLU A 258 28.99 -8.56 -23.35
CA GLU A 258 27.89 -9.34 -23.92
C GLU A 258 28.22 -9.82 -25.33
N PRO A 259 27.87 -11.08 -25.68
CA PRO A 259 28.01 -11.56 -27.05
C PRO A 259 27.35 -10.62 -28.04
N GLU A 260 27.95 -10.46 -29.23
CA GLU A 260 27.42 -9.60 -30.28
C GLU A 260 25.98 -9.97 -30.65
N ALA A 261 25.67 -11.26 -30.77
CA ALA A 261 24.32 -11.74 -31.02
C ALA A 261 23.30 -11.30 -29.95
N MET A 262 23.72 -11.16 -28.69
CA MET A 262 22.84 -10.67 -27.61
C MET A 262 22.59 -9.16 -27.75
N ARG A 263 23.64 -8.39 -28.08
CA ARG A 263 23.51 -6.95 -28.35
C ARG A 263 22.61 -6.69 -29.56
N GLU A 264 22.76 -7.47 -30.62
CA GLU A 264 21.91 -7.40 -31.81
C GLU A 264 20.45 -7.80 -31.53
N ALA A 265 20.22 -8.80 -30.68
CA ALA A 265 18.87 -9.24 -30.30
C ALA A 265 18.08 -8.12 -29.59
N TYR A 266 18.74 -7.33 -28.73
CA TYR A 266 18.11 -6.16 -28.10
C TYR A 266 17.89 -5.00 -29.08
N GLY A 267 18.70 -4.90 -30.13
CA GLY A 267 18.62 -3.86 -31.14
C GLY A 267 19.59 -2.69 -30.89
N LYS A 268 19.35 -1.57 -31.57
CA LYS A 268 20.21 -0.39 -31.54
C LYS A 268 19.56 0.77 -30.78
N GLY A 269 20.39 1.66 -30.23
CA GLY A 269 19.95 2.87 -29.56
C GLY A 269 20.04 2.80 -28.03
N GLU A 270 19.92 3.95 -27.38
CA GLU A 270 20.13 4.06 -25.93
C GLU A 270 19.11 3.27 -25.11
N PHE A 271 17.86 3.18 -25.56
CA PHE A 271 16.85 2.38 -24.85
C PHE A 271 17.15 0.88 -24.92
N ALA A 272 17.60 0.38 -26.08
CA ALA A 272 18.01 -1.02 -26.24
C ALA A 272 19.22 -1.37 -25.37
N SER A 273 20.26 -0.54 -25.42
CA SER A 273 21.42 -0.65 -24.54
C SER A 273 21.04 -0.55 -23.06
N GLY A 274 20.09 0.32 -22.72
CA GLY A 274 19.57 0.47 -21.37
C GLY A 274 18.83 -0.76 -20.86
N CYS A 275 18.01 -1.41 -21.69
CA CYS A 275 17.33 -2.66 -21.34
C CYS A 275 18.33 -3.81 -21.13
N LEU A 276 19.36 -3.92 -21.98
CA LEU A 276 20.42 -4.91 -21.83
C LEU A 276 21.23 -4.67 -20.54
N LEU A 277 21.58 -3.41 -20.27
CA LEU A 277 22.25 -3.02 -19.03
C LEU A 277 21.39 -3.33 -17.81
N ALA A 278 20.09 -3.04 -17.85
CA ALA A 278 19.18 -3.34 -16.77
C ALA A 278 19.15 -4.83 -16.41
N ARG A 279 19.12 -5.71 -17.42
CA ARG A 279 19.22 -7.16 -17.19
C ARG A 279 20.53 -7.52 -16.48
N ARG A 280 21.68 -7.02 -16.95
CA ARG A 280 23.00 -7.28 -16.32
C ARG A 280 23.09 -6.76 -14.89
N LEU A 281 22.53 -5.59 -14.62
CA LEU A 281 22.50 -5.00 -13.29
C LEU A 281 21.64 -5.82 -12.33
N VAL A 282 20.46 -6.27 -12.77
CA VAL A 282 19.61 -7.16 -11.97
C VAL A 282 20.28 -8.52 -11.75
N GLU A 283 20.99 -9.05 -12.75
CA GLU A 283 21.79 -10.27 -12.63
C GLU A 283 22.93 -10.13 -11.60
N ALA A 284 23.55 -8.95 -11.51
CA ALA A 284 24.51 -8.59 -10.46
C ALA A 284 23.84 -8.24 -9.10
N GLY A 285 22.50 -8.19 -9.09
CA GLY A 285 21.63 -7.99 -7.93
C GLY A 285 21.42 -6.54 -7.50
N VAL A 286 21.41 -5.62 -8.47
CA VAL A 286 20.70 -4.35 -8.33
C VAL A 286 19.20 -4.63 -8.19
N THR A 287 18.54 -4.02 -7.20
CA THR A 287 17.18 -4.37 -6.81
C THR A 287 16.13 -3.52 -7.53
N PHE A 288 16.51 -2.35 -8.04
CA PHE A 288 15.65 -1.50 -8.86
C PHE A 288 16.46 -0.86 -9.99
N VAL A 289 16.02 -1.04 -11.23
CA VAL A 289 16.59 -0.36 -12.39
C VAL A 289 15.49 0.38 -13.14
N GLU A 290 15.73 1.64 -13.47
CA GLU A 290 14.84 2.43 -14.31
C GLU A 290 15.53 2.76 -15.64
N VAL A 291 14.84 2.53 -16.76
CA VAL A 291 15.31 2.85 -18.11
C VAL A 291 14.31 3.80 -18.74
N THR A 292 14.77 5.00 -19.11
CA THR A 292 13.88 6.05 -19.64
C THR A 292 13.93 6.10 -21.17
N ALA A 293 12.76 6.12 -21.81
CA ALA A 293 12.57 6.55 -23.19
C ALA A 293 11.69 7.82 -23.20
N GLY A 294 12.20 8.94 -23.70
CA GLY A 294 11.47 10.21 -23.72
C GLY A 294 10.69 10.45 -25.03
N ASN A 295 10.11 11.66 -25.13
CA ASN A 295 9.45 12.22 -26.33
C ASN A 295 8.06 11.64 -26.69
N TRP A 296 7.35 11.04 -25.73
CA TRP A 296 6.06 10.39 -25.99
C TRP A 296 4.80 11.30 -25.95
N ASP A 297 4.78 12.53 -25.43
CA ASP A 297 5.13 13.79 -26.08
C ASP A 297 4.26 14.22 -27.29
N THR A 298 3.24 13.44 -27.68
CA THR A 298 2.72 13.42 -29.08
C THR A 298 1.51 14.35 -29.35
N HIS A 299 1.70 15.65 -29.14
CA HIS A 299 0.70 16.70 -29.44
C HIS A 299 0.46 16.99 -30.93
N PHE A 300 1.26 16.42 -31.82
CA PHE A 300 1.14 16.52 -33.28
C PHE A 300 1.68 15.26 -33.95
N ASP A 301 1.23 14.98 -35.18
CA ASP A 301 1.66 13.86 -36.02
C ASP A 301 1.76 12.51 -35.27
N VAL A 302 0.72 12.16 -34.49
CA VAL A 302 0.76 11.03 -33.55
C VAL A 302 1.13 9.72 -34.24
N PHE A 303 0.63 9.44 -35.44
CA PHE A 303 0.87 8.17 -36.13
C PHE A 303 2.33 7.98 -36.56
N ALA A 304 2.93 9.00 -37.17
CA ALA A 304 4.32 8.97 -37.61
C ALA A 304 5.28 8.95 -36.40
N ARG A 305 5.01 9.78 -35.38
CA ARG A 305 5.85 9.87 -34.20
C ARG A 305 5.78 8.61 -33.34
N THR A 306 4.59 8.06 -33.13
CA THR A 306 4.45 6.80 -32.38
C THR A 306 5.06 5.62 -33.13
N GLN A 307 5.02 5.61 -34.47
CA GLN A 307 5.76 4.61 -35.26
C GLN A 307 7.28 4.68 -35.02
N GLU A 308 7.85 5.89 -35.04
CA GLU A 308 9.28 6.10 -34.75
C GLU A 308 9.61 5.68 -33.31
N LEU A 309 8.82 6.10 -32.33
CA LEU A 309 9.03 5.77 -30.92
C LEU A 309 8.88 4.27 -30.65
N ALA A 310 7.85 3.62 -31.21
CA ALA A 310 7.62 2.19 -31.09
C ALA A 310 8.78 1.39 -31.69
N SER A 311 9.35 1.82 -32.82
CA SER A 311 10.52 1.17 -33.43
C SER A 311 11.76 1.15 -32.52
N GLN A 312 11.84 2.06 -31.55
CA GLN A 312 12.93 2.13 -30.58
C GLN A 312 12.69 1.25 -29.35
N VAL A 313 11.43 0.92 -29.02
CA VAL A 313 11.07 0.24 -27.76
C VAL A 313 10.52 -1.17 -27.93
N ASP A 314 9.86 -1.49 -29.05
CA ASP A 314 9.17 -2.78 -29.26
C ASP A 314 10.14 -3.96 -29.18
N GLN A 315 11.21 -3.94 -29.98
CA GLN A 315 12.23 -4.99 -29.97
C GLN A 315 12.92 -5.16 -28.60
N PRO A 316 13.52 -4.10 -28.00
CA PRO A 316 14.24 -4.27 -26.73
C PRO A 316 13.33 -4.62 -25.55
N PHE A 317 12.08 -4.15 -25.52
CA PHE A 317 11.13 -4.53 -24.48
C PHE A 317 10.79 -6.02 -24.56
N ALA A 318 10.42 -6.51 -25.74
CA ALA A 318 10.14 -7.93 -25.94
C ALA A 318 11.37 -8.79 -25.66
N GLN A 319 12.56 -8.37 -26.11
CA GLN A 319 13.79 -9.11 -25.89
C GLN A 319 14.18 -9.17 -24.42
N LEU A 320 13.96 -8.10 -23.65
CA LEU A 320 14.19 -8.11 -22.19
C LEU A 320 13.35 -9.18 -21.49
N ILE A 321 12.06 -9.28 -21.84
CA ILE A 321 11.18 -10.32 -21.27
C ILE A 321 11.70 -11.71 -21.64
N ARG A 322 12.08 -11.94 -22.90
CA ARG A 322 12.63 -13.24 -23.36
C ARG A 322 13.93 -13.60 -22.65
N ASP A 323 14.86 -12.66 -22.50
CA ASP A 323 16.15 -12.90 -21.87
C ASP A 323 15.98 -13.24 -20.37
N LEU A 324 15.12 -12.49 -19.66
CA LEU A 324 14.80 -12.79 -18.26
C LEU A 324 14.10 -14.15 -18.09
N ASP A 325 13.21 -14.52 -19.01
CA ASP A 325 12.52 -15.82 -19.01
C ASP A 325 13.50 -16.98 -19.25
N GLN A 326 14.34 -16.86 -20.29
CA GLN A 326 15.36 -17.86 -20.63
C GLN A 326 16.36 -18.10 -19.51
N ARG A 327 16.65 -17.07 -18.71
CA ARG A 327 17.53 -17.14 -17.53
C ARG A 327 16.82 -17.58 -16.25
N GLY A 328 15.51 -17.78 -16.27
CA GLY A 328 14.72 -18.10 -15.07
C GLY A 328 14.65 -16.95 -14.06
N MET A 329 14.93 -15.72 -14.50
CA MET A 329 14.91 -14.51 -13.66
C MET A 329 13.56 -13.81 -13.68
N LEU A 330 12.73 -14.04 -14.71
CA LEU A 330 11.44 -13.38 -14.87
C LEU A 330 10.52 -13.61 -13.66
N ASP A 331 10.54 -14.79 -13.03
CA ASP A 331 9.72 -15.08 -11.83
C ASP A 331 10.06 -14.20 -10.62
N THR A 332 11.29 -13.70 -10.55
CA THR A 332 11.80 -12.86 -9.45
C THR A 332 11.95 -11.39 -9.84
N THR A 333 11.90 -11.07 -11.12
CA THR A 333 12.06 -9.70 -11.63
C THR A 333 10.74 -9.18 -12.17
N LEU A 334 10.18 -8.18 -11.50
CA LEU A 334 9.05 -7.43 -12.04
C LEU A 334 9.54 -6.49 -13.16
N VAL A 335 8.97 -6.57 -14.34
CA VAL A 335 9.19 -5.61 -15.43
C VAL A 335 7.93 -4.79 -15.60
N VAL A 336 8.04 -3.47 -15.54
CA VAL A 336 6.92 -2.53 -15.69
C VAL A 336 7.21 -1.61 -16.87
N TRP A 337 6.27 -1.49 -17.80
CA TRP A 337 6.26 -0.46 -18.83
C TRP A 337 5.15 0.52 -18.51
N MET A 338 5.48 1.80 -18.27
CA MET A 338 4.49 2.82 -17.93
C MET A 338 4.96 4.24 -18.26
N GLY A 339 4.03 5.19 -18.30
CA GLY A 339 4.29 6.63 -18.36
C GLY A 339 3.31 7.39 -17.46
N GLU A 340 3.21 8.71 -17.64
CA GLU A 340 2.46 9.60 -16.74
C GLU A 340 0.93 9.40 -16.76
N PHE A 341 0.36 9.40 -17.95
CA PHE A 341 -1.07 9.37 -18.24
C PHE A 341 -1.27 9.07 -19.73
N GLY A 342 -2.53 9.05 -20.18
CA GLY A 342 -2.91 8.71 -21.54
C GLY A 342 -3.15 9.95 -22.40
N ARG A 343 -3.75 9.72 -23.57
CA ARG A 343 -3.94 10.73 -24.60
C ARG A 343 -5.39 10.86 -25.01
N THR A 344 -5.79 12.05 -25.46
CA THR A 344 -7.20 12.33 -25.79
C THR A 344 -7.70 11.33 -26.84
N PRO A 345 -8.92 10.79 -26.68
CA PRO A 345 -9.52 9.90 -27.68
C PRO A 345 -9.68 10.55 -29.03
N ARG A 346 -10.09 11.82 -29.05
CA ARG A 346 -10.18 12.61 -30.28
C ARG A 346 -8.80 13.12 -30.68
N ILE A 347 -8.47 12.96 -31.96
CA ILE A 347 -7.27 13.53 -32.59
C ILE A 347 -7.47 15.05 -32.75
N ASN A 348 -6.47 15.83 -32.36
CA ASN A 348 -6.52 17.29 -32.42
C ASN A 348 -6.22 17.82 -33.85
N PRO A 349 -6.49 19.11 -34.15
CA PRO A 349 -6.26 19.67 -35.49
C PRO A 349 -4.80 19.62 -36.00
N ARG A 350 -3.84 19.32 -35.13
CA ARG A 350 -2.41 19.16 -35.47
C ARG A 350 -2.06 17.69 -35.78
N GLY A 351 -3.06 16.82 -35.92
CA GLY A 351 -2.85 15.38 -36.13
C GLY A 351 -2.25 14.67 -34.92
N GLY A 352 -2.36 15.26 -33.72
CA GLY A 352 -1.82 14.70 -32.48
C GLY A 352 -2.89 14.43 -31.42
N ARG A 353 -2.46 14.17 -30.18
CA ARG A 353 -3.37 13.99 -29.03
C ARG A 353 -2.88 14.76 -27.81
N ASP A 354 -3.83 15.32 -27.06
CA ASP A 354 -3.55 16.12 -25.87
C ASP A 354 -3.62 15.27 -24.59
N HIS A 355 -3.34 15.84 -23.42
CA HIS A 355 -3.26 15.09 -22.16
C HIS A 355 -4.61 14.50 -21.75
N TYR A 356 -4.61 13.25 -21.27
CA TYR A 356 -5.83 12.56 -20.85
C TYR A 356 -5.59 11.62 -19.66
N PRO A 357 -5.69 12.13 -18.42
CA PRO A 357 -5.46 11.31 -17.21
C PRO A 357 -6.60 10.33 -16.90
N LYS A 358 -7.78 10.54 -17.49
CA LYS A 358 -8.98 9.74 -17.22
C LYS A 358 -8.88 8.29 -17.69
N VAL A 359 -8.10 8.04 -18.75
CA VAL A 359 -7.89 6.71 -19.34
C VAL A 359 -6.46 6.61 -19.80
N PHE A 360 -5.72 5.63 -19.30
CA PHE A 360 -4.40 5.27 -19.80
C PHE A 360 -4.11 3.79 -19.62
N ASN A 361 -2.93 3.36 -20.07
CA ASN A 361 -2.54 1.97 -20.00
C ASN A 361 -1.13 1.79 -19.43
N LEU A 362 -0.84 0.56 -19.05
CA LEU A 362 0.51 0.10 -18.72
C LEU A 362 0.62 -1.41 -18.97
N ALA A 363 1.85 -1.91 -18.95
CA ALA A 363 2.11 -3.33 -19.03
C ALA A 363 3.04 -3.82 -17.92
N MET A 364 2.83 -5.05 -17.46
CA MET A 364 3.65 -5.69 -16.43
C MET A 364 4.00 -7.13 -16.83
N ALA A 365 5.19 -7.59 -16.48
CA ALA A 365 5.62 -8.97 -16.67
C ALA A 365 6.48 -9.44 -15.48
N GLY A 366 6.51 -10.75 -15.23
CA GLY A 366 7.37 -11.31 -14.19
C GLY A 366 7.01 -10.94 -12.75
N GLY A 367 7.87 -11.28 -11.79
CA GLY A 367 7.66 -11.01 -10.36
C GLY A 367 6.44 -11.71 -9.74
N GLY A 368 5.84 -12.67 -10.44
CA GLY A 368 4.60 -13.34 -10.08
C GLY A 368 3.35 -12.85 -10.83
N VAL A 369 3.48 -11.83 -11.69
CA VAL A 369 2.40 -11.39 -12.60
C VAL A 369 2.01 -12.56 -13.51
N LYS A 370 0.72 -12.91 -13.52
CA LYS A 370 0.19 -13.86 -14.52
C LYS A 370 0.14 -13.19 -15.89
N GLY A 371 0.86 -13.75 -16.86
CA GLY A 371 0.83 -13.27 -18.25
C GLY A 371 -0.43 -13.71 -19.01
N GLY A 372 -0.55 -13.25 -20.25
CA GLY A 372 -1.63 -13.59 -21.17
C GLY A 372 -3.00 -13.09 -20.74
N GLN A 373 -3.05 -11.89 -20.12
CA GLN A 373 -4.30 -11.28 -19.70
C GLN A 373 -4.33 -9.77 -19.95
N VAL A 374 -5.55 -9.27 -20.14
CA VAL A 374 -5.86 -7.84 -20.15
C VAL A 374 -6.72 -7.54 -18.93
N ILE A 375 -6.36 -6.50 -18.18
CA ILE A 375 -7.05 -6.04 -16.98
C ILE A 375 -7.84 -4.78 -17.32
N GLY A 376 -9.15 -4.89 -17.15
CA GLY A 376 -10.10 -3.82 -17.40
C GLY A 376 -10.23 -3.46 -18.88
N ALA A 377 -11.15 -2.54 -19.14
CA ALA A 377 -11.55 -2.17 -20.48
C ALA A 377 -12.08 -0.73 -20.52
N THR A 378 -12.02 -0.16 -21.71
CA THR A 378 -12.59 1.14 -22.06
C THR A 378 -13.76 0.94 -22.99
N ASP A 379 -14.67 1.92 -23.05
CA ASP A 379 -15.75 1.93 -24.03
C ASP A 379 -15.22 1.88 -25.49
N GLU A 380 -16.11 1.69 -26.46
CA GLU A 380 -15.74 1.60 -27.88
C GLU A 380 -14.94 2.82 -28.36
N SER A 381 -15.25 4.00 -27.80
CA SER A 381 -14.58 5.25 -28.14
C SER A 381 -13.22 5.45 -27.43
N GLY A 382 -12.94 4.72 -26.34
CA GLY A 382 -11.75 4.89 -25.52
C GLY A 382 -11.78 6.10 -24.58
N THR A 383 -12.95 6.68 -24.34
CA THR A 383 -13.17 7.89 -23.53
C THR A 383 -13.35 7.56 -22.05
N GLU A 384 -13.99 6.44 -21.72
CA GLU A 384 -14.31 6.06 -20.35
C GLU A 384 -13.78 4.67 -20.02
N VAL A 385 -13.34 4.48 -18.78
CA VAL A 385 -13.13 3.14 -18.24
C VAL A 385 -14.50 2.52 -17.93
N VAL A 386 -14.82 1.39 -18.56
CA VAL A 386 -16.09 0.67 -18.37
C VAL A 386 -15.93 -0.61 -17.56
N GLU A 387 -14.71 -1.13 -17.46
CA GLU A 387 -14.42 -2.32 -16.66
C GLU A 387 -13.18 -2.07 -15.78
N ARG A 388 -13.35 -2.31 -14.48
CA ARG A 388 -12.27 -2.45 -13.49
C ARG A 388 -11.27 -1.27 -13.51
N PRO A 389 -11.67 -0.05 -13.11
CA PRO A 389 -10.74 1.06 -13.00
C PRO A 389 -9.62 0.74 -12.01
N VAL A 390 -8.40 1.11 -12.38
CA VAL A 390 -7.19 0.89 -11.57
C VAL A 390 -6.58 2.26 -11.26
N LYS A 391 -6.50 2.60 -9.98
CA LYS A 391 -5.85 3.83 -9.51
C LYS A 391 -4.36 3.58 -9.26
N VAL A 392 -3.59 4.65 -9.11
CA VAL A 392 -2.15 4.55 -8.83
C VAL A 392 -1.84 3.80 -7.52
N PRO A 393 -2.58 4.01 -6.41
CA PRO A 393 -2.39 3.19 -5.20
C PRO A 393 -2.63 1.70 -5.43
N ASP A 394 -3.62 1.31 -6.24
CA ASP A 394 -3.88 -0.10 -6.58
C ASP A 394 -2.70 -0.75 -7.34
N LEU A 395 -2.09 0.02 -8.23
CA LEU A 395 -0.88 -0.40 -8.94
C LEU A 395 0.28 -0.63 -7.96
N TYR A 396 0.46 0.28 -7.01
CA TYR A 396 1.51 0.17 -5.99
C TYR A 396 1.31 -1.00 -5.05
N GLN A 397 0.07 -1.33 -4.69
CA GLN A 397 -0.24 -2.57 -3.98
C GLN A 397 0.27 -3.80 -4.75
N SER A 398 0.05 -3.83 -6.07
CA SER A 398 0.54 -4.91 -6.92
C SER A 398 2.07 -4.95 -6.99
N PHE A 399 2.75 -3.80 -7.02
CA PHE A 399 4.21 -3.73 -6.95
C PHE A 399 4.75 -4.27 -5.62
N CYS A 400 4.19 -3.82 -4.49
CA CYS A 400 4.55 -4.31 -3.16
C CYS A 400 4.36 -5.83 -3.05
N GLN A 401 3.23 -6.35 -3.53
CA GLN A 401 2.96 -7.78 -3.57
C GLN A 401 3.98 -8.55 -4.43
N SER A 402 4.31 -8.02 -5.60
CA SER A 402 5.32 -8.57 -6.51
C SER A 402 6.74 -8.50 -5.95
N LEU A 403 7.03 -7.62 -5.00
CA LEU A 403 8.35 -7.50 -4.37
C LEU A 403 8.39 -8.07 -2.94
N LYS A 404 7.26 -8.56 -2.40
CA LYS A 404 7.11 -9.01 -1.01
C LYS A 404 7.46 -7.91 0.01
N ILE A 405 7.04 -6.68 -0.31
CA ILE A 405 7.10 -5.53 0.59
C ILE A 405 5.72 -5.37 1.23
N ASP A 406 5.67 -5.11 2.54
CA ASP A 406 4.41 -4.80 3.21
C ASP A 406 3.97 -3.36 2.84
N PRO A 407 2.86 -3.17 2.12
CA PRO A 407 2.39 -1.85 1.70
C PRO A 407 1.99 -0.95 2.87
N SER A 408 1.74 -1.53 4.05
CA SER A 408 1.36 -0.81 5.27
C SER A 408 2.55 -0.44 6.17
N THR A 409 3.79 -0.76 5.79
CA THR A 409 4.98 -0.28 6.51
C THR A 409 4.97 1.24 6.56
N GLU A 410 5.13 1.79 7.77
CA GLU A 410 5.19 3.24 7.99
C GLU A 410 6.63 3.73 8.01
N ASN A 411 6.89 4.84 7.32
CA ASN A 411 8.14 5.56 7.35
C ASN A 411 7.92 6.96 7.91
N MET A 412 8.84 7.40 8.77
CA MET A 412 8.71 8.71 9.40
C MET A 412 9.09 9.82 8.41
N SER A 413 8.15 10.72 8.14
CA SER A 413 8.40 11.88 7.28
C SER A 413 9.25 12.95 7.97
N SER A 414 9.78 13.90 7.19
CA SER A 414 10.56 15.04 7.69
C SER A 414 9.79 15.96 8.65
N ILE A 415 8.46 15.87 8.69
CA ILE A 415 7.59 16.64 9.59
C ILE A 415 7.14 15.83 10.81
N GLY A 416 7.68 14.63 11.03
CA GLY A 416 7.35 13.78 12.19
C GLY A 416 6.03 13.01 12.05
N ARG A 417 5.46 12.93 10.86
CA ARG A 417 4.26 12.13 10.56
C ARG A 417 4.64 10.75 9.99
N PRO A 418 4.12 9.63 10.49
CA PRO A 418 4.27 8.33 9.84
C PRO A 418 3.46 8.30 8.53
N ILE A 419 4.08 7.82 7.46
CA ILE A 419 3.46 7.68 6.14
C ILE A 419 3.66 6.25 5.64
N THR A 420 2.58 5.58 5.24
CA THR A 420 2.64 4.22 4.72
C THR A 420 3.30 4.16 3.34
N ILE A 421 3.84 3.01 2.95
CA ILE A 421 4.40 2.82 1.59
C ILE A 421 3.34 3.05 0.52
N VAL A 422 2.11 2.57 0.75
CA VAL A 422 0.97 2.77 -0.13
C VAL A 422 -0.18 3.37 0.67
N GLU A 423 -0.78 4.45 0.17
CA GLU A 423 -1.98 5.04 0.76
C GLU A 423 -3.16 4.05 0.61
N GLY A 424 -3.83 3.73 1.73
CA GLY A 424 -4.77 2.61 1.82
C GLY A 424 -6.17 2.89 1.25
N GLY A 425 -6.71 1.91 0.51
CA GLY A 425 -8.13 1.53 0.41
C GLY A 425 -9.12 2.46 -0.32
N GLU A 426 -10.08 1.88 -1.05
CA GLU A 426 -11.24 2.61 -1.61
C GLU A 426 -11.98 3.37 -0.50
N PRO A 427 -12.00 4.71 -0.49
CA PRO A 427 -12.74 5.49 0.51
C PRO A 427 -14.25 5.53 0.20
N LYS A 428 -14.71 4.78 -0.80
CA LYS A 428 -16.10 4.71 -1.26
C LYS A 428 -16.49 3.26 -1.54
N PHE A 429 -17.62 2.84 -0.99
CA PHE A 429 -18.26 1.55 -1.24
C PHE A 429 -19.72 1.79 -1.63
N VAL A 430 -20.32 0.84 -2.36
CA VAL A 430 -21.74 0.89 -2.71
C VAL A 430 -22.37 -0.47 -2.40
N SER A 431 -23.39 -0.49 -1.55
CA SER A 431 -24.13 -1.71 -1.26
C SER A 431 -24.97 -2.14 -2.47
N ASN A 432 -25.36 -3.42 -2.51
CA ASN A 432 -26.32 -3.92 -3.48
C ASN A 432 -27.72 -3.26 -3.39
N SER A 433 -28.02 -2.59 -2.27
CA SER A 433 -29.22 -1.77 -2.09
C SER A 433 -29.06 -0.34 -2.62
N GLY A 434 -27.88 0.02 -3.16
CA GLY A 434 -27.61 1.34 -3.75
C GLY A 434 -27.13 2.40 -2.75
N VAL A 435 -26.88 2.03 -1.50
CA VAL A 435 -26.36 2.91 -0.45
C VAL A 435 -24.88 3.17 -0.71
N ARG A 436 -24.48 4.43 -0.78
CA ARG A 436 -23.09 4.86 -0.95
C ARG A 436 -22.48 5.09 0.42
N ILE A 437 -21.36 4.42 0.70
CA ILE A 437 -20.70 4.37 2.00
C ILE A 437 -19.31 4.95 1.83
N TYR A 438 -19.02 6.07 2.47
CA TYR A 438 -17.71 6.72 2.39
C TYR A 438 -16.94 6.49 3.68
N CYS A 439 -15.70 6.02 3.58
CA CYS A 439 -14.80 5.84 4.72
C CYS A 439 -13.92 7.08 4.88
N VAL A 440 -13.99 7.71 6.05
CA VAL A 440 -13.19 8.85 6.45
C VAL A 440 -12.27 8.41 7.59
N PRO A 441 -11.00 8.08 7.31
CA PRO A 441 -10.05 7.72 8.35
C PRO A 441 -9.63 8.97 9.15
N CYS A 442 -9.74 8.89 10.46
CA CYS A 442 -9.36 9.95 11.40
C CYS A 442 -8.37 9.41 12.42
N GLU A 443 -7.29 10.13 12.69
CA GLU A 443 -6.35 9.85 13.77
C GLU A 443 -7.02 10.15 15.11
N ALA A 444 -7.57 9.11 15.74
CA ALA A 444 -8.24 9.20 17.03
C ALA A 444 -7.24 9.48 18.16
N PHE A 445 -6.06 8.85 18.11
CA PHE A 445 -4.93 9.09 18.99
C PHE A 445 -3.63 9.01 18.17
N PRO A 446 -2.50 9.56 18.66
CA PRO A 446 -1.23 9.50 17.91
C PRO A 446 -0.90 8.08 17.44
N GLY A 447 -0.86 7.87 16.12
CA GLY A 447 -0.60 6.57 15.49
C GLY A 447 -1.76 5.56 15.53
N PHE A 448 -2.99 6.01 15.83
CA PHE A 448 -4.18 5.17 15.93
C PHE A 448 -5.34 5.75 15.13
N ILE A 449 -5.72 5.07 14.04
CA ILE A 449 -6.73 5.53 13.07
C ILE A 449 -8.08 4.89 13.35
N ALA A 450 -9.12 5.70 13.55
CA ALA A 450 -10.52 5.30 13.57
C ALA A 450 -11.18 5.63 12.21
N ASN A 451 -11.95 4.70 11.68
CA ASN A 451 -12.70 4.83 10.45
C ASN A 451 -14.12 5.33 10.78
N VAL A 452 -14.44 6.53 10.30
CA VAL A 452 -15.79 7.11 10.36
C VAL A 452 -16.49 6.89 9.02
N TYR A 453 -17.78 6.58 9.01
CA TYR A 453 -18.50 6.31 7.77
C TYR A 453 -19.60 7.33 7.48
N VAL A 454 -19.66 7.84 6.24
CA VAL A 454 -20.79 8.65 5.74
C VAL A 454 -21.66 7.78 4.83
N LEU A 455 -22.94 7.64 5.16
CA LEU A 455 -23.92 6.89 4.40
C LEU A 455 -24.84 7.85 3.64
N LEU A 456 -24.86 7.71 2.31
CA LEU A 456 -25.76 8.44 1.42
C LEU A 456 -26.69 7.45 0.69
N GLY A 457 -27.98 7.79 0.62
CA GLY A 457 -28.99 6.95 -0.04
C GLY A 457 -29.67 5.90 0.85
N ALA A 458 -29.35 5.85 2.14
CA ALA A 458 -30.08 5.09 3.17
C ALA A 458 -30.93 6.05 4.04
N GLY A 459 -31.91 6.72 3.43
CA GLY A 459 -32.67 7.78 4.09
C GLY A 459 -31.87 9.09 4.22
N PRO A 460 -31.95 9.82 5.35
CA PRO A 460 -31.20 11.05 5.55
C PRO A 460 -29.69 10.80 5.59
N PRO A 461 -28.84 11.75 5.14
CA PRO A 461 -27.38 11.59 5.23
C PRO A 461 -26.97 11.29 6.66
N THR A 462 -26.36 10.11 6.83
CA THR A 462 -26.10 9.52 8.14
C THR A 462 -24.59 9.39 8.33
N LEU A 463 -24.11 9.90 9.46
CA LEU A 463 -22.75 9.69 9.92
C LEU A 463 -22.74 8.51 10.91
N VAL A 464 -21.83 7.56 10.72
CA VAL A 464 -21.60 6.45 11.63
C VAL A 464 -20.26 6.65 12.31
N ASP A 465 -20.29 6.82 13.62
CA ASP A 465 -19.19 7.25 14.48
C ASP A 465 -18.68 8.68 14.16
N THR A 466 -17.83 9.24 15.03
CA THR A 466 -17.48 10.68 15.02
C THR A 466 -16.00 10.93 15.32
N GLY A 467 -15.19 9.88 15.42
CA GLY A 467 -13.79 9.99 15.85
C GLY A 467 -13.68 10.33 17.34
N SER A 468 -12.45 10.63 17.77
CA SER A 468 -12.15 10.93 19.18
C SER A 468 -12.42 12.37 19.59
N GLY A 469 -12.51 13.28 18.62
CA GLY A 469 -12.51 14.72 18.88
C GLY A 469 -11.19 15.26 19.45
N TYR A 470 -10.17 14.42 19.61
CA TYR A 470 -8.86 14.78 20.16
C TYR A 470 -7.86 15.12 19.05
N GLY A 471 -6.98 16.09 19.29
CA GLY A 471 -5.95 16.50 18.33
C GLY A 471 -6.54 16.90 16.99
N PHE A 472 -6.09 16.24 15.92
CA PHE A 472 -6.51 16.50 14.54
C PHE A 472 -7.73 15.67 14.10
N SER A 473 -8.30 14.82 14.98
CA SER A 473 -9.38 13.89 14.62
C SER A 473 -10.58 14.60 13.97
N SER A 474 -11.06 15.70 14.56
CA SER A 474 -12.19 16.47 14.03
C SER A 474 -11.86 17.19 12.73
N GLU A 475 -10.64 17.74 12.61
CA GLU A 475 -10.21 18.45 11.39
C GLU A 475 -10.16 17.49 10.20
N GLN A 476 -9.60 16.30 10.41
CA GLN A 476 -9.53 15.24 9.40
C GLN A 476 -10.92 14.72 9.01
N LEU A 477 -11.86 14.65 9.96
CA LEU A 477 -13.25 14.32 9.65
C LEU A 477 -13.88 15.35 8.70
N TYR A 478 -13.66 16.64 8.97
CA TYR A 478 -14.16 17.72 8.11
C TYR A 478 -13.49 17.75 6.74
N GLU A 479 -12.17 17.57 6.67
CA GLU A 479 -11.45 17.39 5.40
C GLU A 479 -12.00 16.19 4.61
N GLY A 480 -12.37 15.12 5.30
CA GLY A 480 -13.04 13.97 4.69
C GLY A 480 -14.37 14.32 4.03
N PHE A 481 -15.18 15.19 4.63
CA PHE A 481 -16.42 15.68 4.03
C PHE A 481 -16.15 16.53 2.77
N GLU A 482 -15.11 17.37 2.81
CA GLU A 482 -14.68 18.11 1.63
C GLU A 482 -14.21 17.19 0.50
N LYS A 483 -13.48 16.11 0.82
CA LYS A 483 -13.10 15.08 -0.18
C LYS A 483 -14.31 14.37 -0.76
N ILE A 484 -15.32 14.04 0.05
CA ILE A 484 -16.58 13.44 -0.44
C ILE A 484 -17.23 14.35 -1.47
N ARG A 485 -17.25 15.67 -1.21
CA ARG A 485 -17.76 16.67 -2.14
C ARG A 485 -16.93 16.78 -3.41
N ASP A 486 -15.63 17.03 -3.24
CA ASP A 486 -14.76 17.50 -4.32
C ASP A 486 -14.23 16.35 -5.17
N GLU A 487 -13.86 15.21 -4.56
CA GLU A 487 -13.28 14.07 -5.27
C GLU A 487 -14.34 13.10 -5.79
N PHE A 488 -15.46 12.93 -5.08
CA PHE A 488 -16.54 12.02 -5.49
C PHE A 488 -17.74 12.71 -6.13
N ASN A 489 -17.69 14.04 -6.25
CA ASN A 489 -18.73 14.87 -6.84
C ASN A 489 -20.12 14.62 -6.22
N GLU A 490 -20.14 14.38 -4.90
CA GLU A 490 -21.38 14.28 -4.12
C GLU A 490 -21.77 15.67 -3.61
N PRO A 491 -23.05 16.08 -3.73
CA PRO A 491 -23.52 17.32 -3.14
C PRO A 491 -23.73 17.14 -1.63
N PHE A 492 -22.65 16.93 -0.88
CA PHE A 492 -22.66 16.66 0.55
C PHE A 492 -21.74 17.62 1.29
N GLU A 493 -22.25 18.26 2.33
CA GLU A 493 -21.52 19.13 3.25
C GLU A 493 -21.85 18.77 4.71
N LEU A 494 -21.04 19.28 5.65
CA LEU A 494 -21.24 19.07 7.09
C LEU A 494 -22.68 19.33 7.57
N LYS A 495 -23.32 20.39 7.04
CA LYS A 495 -24.69 20.79 7.41
C LYS A 495 -25.77 19.79 6.97
N ASP A 496 -25.42 18.90 6.04
CA ASP A 496 -26.31 17.89 5.46
C ASP A 496 -26.35 16.63 6.30
N VAL A 497 -25.43 16.45 7.26
CA VAL A 497 -25.52 15.38 8.27
C VAL A 497 -26.80 15.59 9.08
N LYS A 498 -27.74 14.66 8.96
CA LYS A 498 -29.05 14.70 9.63
C LYS A 498 -29.24 13.59 10.66
N ARG A 499 -28.35 12.60 10.66
CA ARG A 499 -28.33 11.53 11.66
C ARG A 499 -26.90 11.17 12.02
N ILE A 500 -26.65 10.92 13.29
CA ILE A 500 -25.40 10.37 13.81
C ILE A 500 -25.74 9.07 14.53
N ILE A 501 -25.17 7.96 14.07
CA ILE A 501 -25.29 6.64 14.70
C ILE A 501 -23.95 6.29 15.32
N LEU A 502 -23.94 6.01 16.62
CA LEU A 502 -22.75 5.55 17.31
C LEU A 502 -22.80 4.05 17.48
N THR A 503 -21.75 3.37 17.01
CA THR A 503 -21.65 1.90 17.06
C THR A 503 -21.46 1.41 18.49
N HIS A 504 -20.72 2.16 19.33
CA HIS A 504 -20.52 1.86 20.74
C HIS A 504 -19.90 3.02 21.54
N GLY A 505 -19.82 2.87 22.86
CA GLY A 505 -19.37 3.88 23.82
C GLY A 505 -17.85 4.00 24.06
N HIS A 506 -17.00 3.79 23.04
CA HIS A 506 -15.56 4.10 23.13
C HIS A 506 -15.20 5.45 22.52
N ILE A 507 -14.26 6.14 23.15
CA ILE A 507 -13.98 7.56 22.93
C ILE A 507 -13.60 7.87 21.49
N ASP A 508 -12.90 6.98 20.81
CA ASP A 508 -12.52 7.04 19.40
C ASP A 508 -13.69 6.92 18.42
N HIS A 509 -14.87 6.54 18.90
CA HIS A 509 -16.11 6.48 18.11
C HIS A 509 -17.06 7.64 18.43
N PHE A 510 -17.21 8.02 19.70
CA PHE A 510 -18.18 9.06 20.10
C PHE A 510 -17.56 10.40 20.54
N GLY A 511 -16.25 10.49 20.69
CA GLY A 511 -15.60 11.65 21.30
C GLY A 511 -15.78 12.95 20.51
N GLY A 512 -15.90 12.87 19.18
CA GLY A 512 -16.22 14.00 18.32
C GLY A 512 -17.69 14.44 18.33
N LEU A 513 -18.58 13.67 18.96
CA LEU A 513 -20.04 13.89 18.92
C LEU A 513 -20.44 15.29 19.36
N ALA A 514 -19.91 15.78 20.49
CA ALA A 514 -20.26 17.08 21.03
C ALA A 514 -19.98 18.23 20.03
N SER A 515 -18.85 18.15 19.31
CA SER A 515 -18.54 19.13 18.26
C SER A 515 -19.44 18.95 17.03
N MET A 516 -19.86 17.73 16.72
CA MET A 516 -20.73 17.46 15.57
C MET A 516 -22.14 18.00 15.79
N VAL A 517 -22.74 17.77 16.96
CA VAL A 517 -24.10 18.28 17.26
C VAL A 517 -24.18 19.80 17.38
N GLU A 518 -23.07 20.48 17.70
CA GLU A 518 -23.00 21.95 17.66
C GLU A 518 -23.01 22.50 16.22
N ARG A 519 -22.63 21.69 15.23
CA ARG A 519 -22.43 22.10 13.84
C ARG A 519 -23.46 21.51 12.88
N ALA A 520 -24.14 20.44 13.28
CA ALA A 520 -25.15 19.74 12.52
C ALA A 520 -26.40 19.51 13.38
N ASP A 521 -27.56 19.89 12.86
CA ASP A 521 -28.87 19.58 13.44
C ASP A 521 -29.23 18.13 13.09
N ALA A 522 -28.68 17.19 13.86
CA ALA A 522 -28.71 15.76 13.57
C ALA A 522 -29.29 14.94 14.73
N GLU A 523 -30.11 13.93 14.40
CA GLU A 523 -30.63 12.93 15.34
C GLU A 523 -29.50 12.03 15.83
N VAL A 524 -29.29 11.93 17.15
CA VAL A 524 -28.26 11.08 17.77
C VAL A 524 -28.85 9.74 18.19
N CYS A 525 -28.26 8.67 17.69
CA CYS A 525 -28.68 7.30 17.94
C CYS A 525 -27.54 6.44 18.53
N ILE A 526 -27.85 5.60 19.51
CA ILE A 526 -26.92 4.62 20.10
C ILE A 526 -27.70 3.46 20.74
N HIS A 527 -27.09 2.31 20.95
CA HIS A 527 -27.71 1.21 21.70
C HIS A 527 -28.00 1.59 23.17
N GLU A 528 -29.10 1.09 23.74
CA GLU A 528 -29.56 1.48 25.09
C GLU A 528 -28.50 1.22 26.18
N LEU A 529 -27.77 0.10 26.07
CA LEU A 529 -26.68 -0.23 27.01
C LEU A 529 -25.54 0.80 27.05
N ASP A 530 -25.28 1.50 25.94
CA ASP A 530 -24.24 2.53 25.86
C ASP A 530 -24.81 3.96 25.95
N ARG A 531 -26.14 4.14 25.98
CA ARG A 531 -26.79 5.45 26.08
C ARG A 531 -26.26 6.30 27.24
N ARG A 532 -26.08 5.69 28.42
CA ARG A 532 -25.59 6.41 29.61
C ARG A 532 -24.14 6.86 29.47
N VAL A 533 -23.38 6.30 28.52
CA VAL A 533 -22.04 6.79 28.18
C VAL A 533 -22.12 8.19 27.60
N LEU A 534 -23.19 8.52 26.88
CA LEU A 534 -23.37 9.82 26.26
C LEU A 534 -24.14 10.79 27.14
N THR A 535 -25.17 10.35 27.86
CA THR A 535 -26.06 11.26 28.59
C THR A 535 -25.63 11.57 30.02
N ALA A 536 -24.74 10.76 30.60
CA ALA A 536 -24.29 10.85 31.99
C ALA A 536 -22.79 10.52 32.11
N TYR A 537 -22.00 11.04 31.17
CA TYR A 537 -20.61 10.66 31.00
C TYR A 537 -19.76 10.93 32.26
N GLU A 538 -19.94 12.11 32.88
CA GLU A 538 -19.20 12.54 34.06
C GLU A 538 -19.43 11.60 35.25
N GLU A 539 -20.67 11.14 35.45
CA GLU A 539 -21.02 10.16 36.48
C GLU A 539 -20.41 8.79 36.17
N ARG A 540 -20.48 8.35 34.90
CA ARG A 540 -19.95 7.05 34.47
C ARG A 540 -18.44 6.95 34.68
N VAL A 541 -17.68 8.01 34.38
CA VAL A 541 -16.22 8.02 34.59
C VAL A 541 -15.88 7.73 36.05
N ILE A 542 -16.61 8.32 37.00
CA ILE A 542 -16.40 8.08 38.44
C ILE A 542 -16.67 6.61 38.80
N VAL A 543 -17.80 6.07 38.35
CA VAL A 543 -18.20 4.67 38.63
C VAL A 543 -17.20 3.68 38.03
N ALA A 544 -16.82 3.87 36.77
CA ALA A 544 -15.87 3.01 36.09
C ALA A 544 -14.46 3.08 36.71
N THR A 545 -13.98 4.28 37.06
CA THR A 545 -12.68 4.44 37.74
C THR A 545 -12.64 3.72 39.09
N LYS A 546 -13.77 3.70 39.84
CA LYS A 546 -13.89 2.89 41.06
C LYS A 546 -13.79 1.40 40.77
N ALA A 547 -14.49 0.90 39.75
CA ALA A 547 -14.44 -0.51 39.37
C ALA A 547 -13.05 -0.95 38.89
N VAL A 548 -12.38 -0.12 38.06
CA VAL A 548 -10.99 -0.36 37.64
C VAL A 548 -10.05 -0.42 38.84
N ARG A 549 -10.18 0.50 39.81
CA ARG A 549 -9.36 0.46 41.03
C ARG A 549 -9.54 -0.85 41.80
N VAL A 550 -10.78 -1.28 42.01
CA VAL A 550 -11.10 -2.54 42.70
C VAL A 550 -10.51 -3.72 41.93
N PHE A 551 -10.65 -3.74 40.60
CA PHE A 551 -10.07 -4.78 39.75
C PHE A 551 -8.55 -4.83 39.86
N LEU A 552 -7.84 -3.70 39.75
CA LEU A 552 -6.38 -3.65 39.87
C LEU A 552 -5.90 -4.14 41.24
N GLN A 553 -6.65 -3.83 42.30
CA GLN A 553 -6.38 -4.33 43.65
C GLN A 553 -6.54 -5.84 43.74
N LEU A 554 -7.65 -6.39 43.24
CA LEU A 554 -7.91 -7.84 43.23
C LEU A 554 -6.92 -8.60 42.33
N ALA A 555 -6.46 -7.96 41.25
CA ALA A 555 -5.44 -8.50 40.36
C ALA A 555 -4.01 -8.43 40.92
N GLY A 556 -3.81 -7.88 42.12
CA GLY A 556 -2.51 -7.83 42.80
C GLY A 556 -1.55 -6.76 42.25
N VAL A 557 -2.05 -5.73 41.56
CA VAL A 557 -1.23 -4.64 41.05
C VAL A 557 -0.71 -3.79 42.22
N LYS A 558 0.57 -3.41 42.22
CA LYS A 558 1.16 -2.60 43.31
C LYS A 558 0.52 -1.21 43.40
N PRO A 559 0.31 -0.63 44.60
CA PRO A 559 -0.36 0.66 44.77
C PRO A 559 0.20 1.81 43.91
N GLU A 560 1.52 1.91 43.79
CA GLU A 560 2.19 2.93 42.96
C GLU A 560 1.80 2.82 41.48
N MET A 561 1.68 1.60 40.96
CA MET A 561 1.27 1.33 39.59
C MET A 561 -0.24 1.52 39.40
N GLN A 562 -1.06 1.25 40.42
CA GLN A 562 -2.49 1.50 40.37
C GLN A 562 -2.79 2.98 40.11
N GLN A 563 -2.10 3.89 40.81
CA GLN A 563 -2.31 5.32 40.63
C GLN A 563 -1.95 5.76 39.21
N LEU A 564 -0.78 5.34 38.71
CA LEU A 564 -0.35 5.63 37.33
C LEU A 564 -1.38 5.16 36.28
N LEU A 565 -1.91 3.94 36.44
CA LEU A 565 -2.90 3.38 35.52
C LEU A 565 -4.25 4.11 35.60
N LEU A 566 -4.67 4.54 36.80
CA LEU A 566 -5.90 5.31 36.99
C LEU A 566 -5.78 6.73 36.41
N ASP A 567 -4.62 7.36 36.54
CA ASP A 567 -4.34 8.68 35.96
C ASP A 567 -4.36 8.59 34.42
N MET A 568 -3.72 7.58 33.85
CA MET A 568 -3.76 7.30 32.40
C MET A 568 -5.19 7.04 31.90
N TYR A 569 -5.97 6.25 32.63
CA TYR A 569 -7.37 5.94 32.29
C TYR A 569 -8.28 7.17 32.32
N SER A 570 -7.97 8.16 33.18
CA SER A 570 -8.81 9.34 33.40
C SER A 570 -8.42 10.52 32.51
N PHE A 571 -7.16 10.61 32.06
CA PHE A 571 -6.62 11.76 31.34
C PHE A 571 -7.35 12.08 30.01
N SER A 572 -7.55 11.06 29.16
CA SER A 572 -8.26 11.24 27.88
C SER A 572 -9.74 11.57 28.05
N LYS A 573 -10.29 11.31 29.24
CA LYS A 573 -11.71 11.37 29.54
C LYS A 573 -12.19 12.73 29.99
N GLN A 574 -11.30 13.68 30.28
CA GLN A 574 -11.68 15.01 30.82
C GLN A 574 -12.25 15.97 29.76
N HIS A 575 -12.17 15.63 28.48
CA HIS A 575 -12.49 16.54 27.37
C HIS A 575 -13.82 16.23 26.68
N VAL A 576 -14.57 15.23 27.17
CA VAL A 576 -15.84 14.78 26.59
C VAL A 576 -17.01 15.29 27.43
N ARG A 577 -18.08 15.74 26.77
CA ARG A 577 -19.28 16.29 27.41
C ARG A 577 -20.48 15.42 27.15
N SER A 578 -21.43 15.44 28.08
CA SER A 578 -22.69 14.73 27.88
C SER A 578 -23.52 15.33 26.73
N VAL A 579 -24.10 14.46 25.89
CA VAL A 579 -24.94 14.80 24.74
C VAL A 579 -26.26 14.05 24.86
N ALA A 580 -27.36 14.68 24.44
CA ALA A 580 -28.67 14.04 24.40
C ALA A 580 -28.70 12.89 23.38
N VAL A 581 -29.46 11.84 23.68
CA VAL A 581 -29.72 10.73 22.76
C VAL A 581 -31.19 10.79 22.40
N ASP A 582 -31.46 10.92 21.10
CA ASP A 582 -32.81 11.07 20.56
C ASP A 582 -33.49 9.71 20.36
N ARG A 583 -32.70 8.68 20.00
CA ARG A 583 -33.20 7.34 19.69
C ARG A 583 -32.25 6.24 20.18
N THR A 584 -32.82 5.14 20.67
CA THR A 584 -32.07 3.91 20.95
C THR A 584 -32.17 2.95 19.77
N LEU A 585 -31.09 2.23 19.49
CA LEU A 585 -31.02 1.23 18.42
C LEU A 585 -30.67 -0.12 19.03
N ASP A 586 -31.67 -0.98 19.17
CA ASP A 586 -31.55 -2.28 19.80
C ASP A 586 -31.38 -3.40 18.77
N ASP A 587 -31.17 -4.60 19.28
CA ASP A 587 -30.94 -5.78 18.47
C ASP A 587 -32.11 -6.13 17.54
N GLY A 588 -31.83 -6.26 16.24
CA GLY A 588 -32.83 -6.58 15.23
C GLY A 588 -33.63 -5.39 14.72
N ASP A 589 -33.40 -4.18 15.23
CA ASP A 589 -34.01 -2.97 14.69
C ASP A 589 -33.64 -2.76 13.23
N GLU A 590 -34.56 -2.15 12.47
CA GLU A 590 -34.35 -1.71 11.10
C GLU A 590 -34.68 -0.23 10.96
N LEU A 591 -33.76 0.54 10.35
CA LEU A 591 -33.93 1.98 10.11
C LEU A 591 -33.41 2.31 8.71
N ASP A 592 -34.29 2.74 7.80
CA ASP A 592 -33.94 3.16 6.43
C ASP A 592 -33.08 2.15 5.65
N GLY A 593 -33.30 0.85 5.88
CA GLY A 593 -32.55 -0.24 5.25
C GLY A 593 -31.24 -0.61 5.96
N LEU A 594 -30.98 -0.02 7.13
CA LEU A 594 -29.91 -0.39 8.06
C LEU A 594 -30.48 -1.39 9.07
N ARG A 595 -29.94 -2.61 9.15
CA ARG A 595 -30.33 -3.60 10.17
C ARG A 595 -29.28 -3.68 11.27
N PHE A 596 -29.69 -3.50 12.51
CA PHE A 596 -28.80 -3.50 13.68
C PHE A 596 -28.67 -4.89 14.29
N ILE A 597 -27.44 -5.27 14.64
CA ILE A 597 -27.12 -6.57 15.23
C ILE A 597 -26.30 -6.32 16.48
N HIS A 598 -26.85 -6.62 17.65
CA HIS A 598 -26.15 -6.43 18.91
C HIS A 598 -25.06 -7.50 19.11
N THR A 599 -23.84 -7.02 19.37
CA THR A 599 -22.61 -7.81 19.47
C THR A 599 -21.80 -7.41 20.72
N PRO A 600 -22.28 -7.74 21.94
CA PRO A 600 -21.58 -7.42 23.18
C PRO A 600 -20.24 -8.18 23.30
N GLY A 601 -19.38 -7.71 24.19
CA GLY A 601 -18.09 -8.33 24.53
C GLY A 601 -16.92 -7.35 24.52
N HIS A 602 -16.76 -6.59 23.43
CA HIS A 602 -15.81 -5.47 23.37
C HIS A 602 -16.34 -4.26 24.16
N CYS A 603 -17.60 -3.90 23.89
CA CYS A 603 -18.37 -2.88 24.58
C CYS A 603 -19.78 -3.42 24.88
N PRO A 604 -20.48 -2.94 25.93
CA PRO A 604 -21.82 -3.43 26.28
C PRO A 604 -22.84 -3.22 25.17
N GLY A 605 -22.89 -2.02 24.59
CA GLY A 605 -23.86 -1.64 23.57
C GLY A 605 -23.35 -1.76 22.13
N GLN A 606 -22.29 -2.50 21.86
CA GLN A 606 -21.72 -2.56 20.52
C GLN A 606 -22.68 -3.19 19.50
N VAL A 607 -22.93 -2.47 18.41
CA VAL A 607 -23.75 -2.94 17.27
C VAL A 607 -22.93 -3.05 15.98
N CYS A 608 -23.18 -4.13 15.23
CA CYS A 608 -22.86 -4.17 13.81
C CYS A 608 -24.07 -3.70 12.99
N ILE A 609 -23.83 -3.05 11.85
CA ILE A 609 -24.88 -2.49 10.99
C ILE A 609 -24.81 -3.17 9.63
N LEU A 610 -25.85 -3.91 9.26
CA LEU A 610 -25.96 -4.56 7.95
C LEU A 610 -26.67 -3.63 6.97
N ILE A 611 -26.02 -3.37 5.83
CA ILE A 611 -26.43 -2.44 4.78
C ILE A 611 -26.41 -3.18 3.45
N GLY A 612 -27.53 -3.82 3.08
CA GLY A 612 -27.56 -4.69 1.90
C GLY A 612 -26.53 -5.83 2.05
N ASN A 613 -25.49 -5.84 1.20
CA ASN A 613 -24.38 -6.80 1.27
C ASN A 613 -23.11 -6.30 1.97
N VAL A 614 -23.17 -5.16 2.68
CA VAL A 614 -22.02 -4.60 3.43
C VAL A 614 -22.33 -4.60 4.92
N LEU A 615 -21.41 -5.11 5.74
CA LEU A 615 -21.49 -5.09 7.19
C LEU A 615 -20.55 -4.02 7.77
N LEU A 616 -21.07 -2.99 8.42
CA LEU A 616 -20.22 -2.17 9.29
C LEU A 616 -20.00 -2.98 10.57
N SER A 617 -18.80 -3.54 10.73
CA SER A 617 -18.46 -4.41 11.86
C SER A 617 -17.97 -3.65 13.09
N ALA A 618 -17.69 -2.34 12.95
CA ALA A 618 -17.10 -1.51 14.00
C ALA A 618 -15.90 -2.24 14.62
N ASP A 619 -15.83 -2.30 15.95
CA ASP A 619 -14.78 -2.97 16.70
C ASP A 619 -15.11 -4.42 17.04
N HIS A 620 -16.11 -5.02 16.39
CA HIS A 620 -16.40 -6.44 16.56
C HIS A 620 -15.43 -7.32 15.78
N ILE A 621 -15.16 -6.95 14.53
CA ILE A 621 -14.30 -7.70 13.61
C ILE A 621 -13.40 -6.71 12.88
N LEU A 622 -12.10 -6.83 13.12
CA LEU A 622 -11.02 -6.05 12.49
C LEU A 622 -10.17 -6.98 11.60
N SER A 623 -9.50 -6.45 10.57
CA SER A 623 -8.82 -7.25 9.54
C SER A 623 -7.51 -7.90 9.97
N LYS A 624 -6.80 -7.29 10.93
CA LYS A 624 -5.48 -7.68 11.42
C LYS A 624 -5.52 -8.00 12.90
N THR A 625 -6.03 -7.10 13.74
CA THR A 625 -6.01 -7.27 15.20
C THR A 625 -7.25 -7.96 15.75
N THR A 626 -7.14 -8.46 16.99
CA THR A 626 -8.30 -8.87 17.79
C THR A 626 -8.66 -7.69 18.70
N PRO A 627 -9.92 -7.22 18.69
CA PRO A 627 -10.38 -6.14 19.58
C PRO A 627 -10.07 -6.43 21.05
N HIS A 628 -10.08 -5.40 21.89
CA HIS A 628 -9.89 -5.55 23.32
C HIS A 628 -11.15 -6.14 24.00
N GLN A 629 -11.00 -6.97 25.05
CA GLN A 629 -12.12 -7.40 25.90
C GLN A 629 -11.83 -7.02 27.35
N ALA A 630 -12.65 -6.13 27.90
CA ALA A 630 -12.58 -5.80 29.31
C ALA A 630 -13.16 -6.96 30.16
N PRO A 631 -12.66 -7.18 31.39
CA PRO A 631 -13.31 -8.09 32.33
C PRO A 631 -14.71 -7.61 32.71
N GLU A 632 -15.67 -8.54 32.75
CA GLU A 632 -17.06 -8.25 33.11
C GLU A 632 -17.21 -7.64 34.52
N SER A 633 -16.25 -7.93 35.41
CA SER A 633 -16.16 -7.33 36.75
C SER A 633 -15.97 -5.81 36.74
N ILE A 634 -15.50 -5.23 35.62
CA ILE A 634 -15.35 -3.78 35.44
C ILE A 634 -16.60 -3.22 34.77
N THR A 635 -17.14 -3.90 33.76
CA THR A 635 -18.30 -3.44 32.99
C THR A 635 -19.11 -4.66 32.53
N ALA A 636 -20.38 -4.73 32.91
CA ALA A 636 -21.27 -5.82 32.50
C ALA A 636 -21.38 -5.92 30.98
N TYR A 637 -21.63 -7.13 30.44
CA TYR A 637 -21.74 -7.39 29.00
C TYR A 637 -20.44 -7.16 28.21
N THR A 638 -19.30 -7.09 28.91
CA THR A 638 -17.96 -7.17 28.31
C THR A 638 -17.30 -8.50 28.67
N GLY A 639 -16.28 -8.89 27.91
CA GLY A 639 -15.49 -10.08 28.19
C GLY A 639 -15.48 -11.09 27.05
N LEU A 640 -14.60 -12.09 27.17
CA LEU A 640 -14.32 -13.05 26.10
C LEU A 640 -15.52 -13.95 25.78
N GLY A 641 -16.31 -14.35 26.78
CA GLY A 641 -17.49 -15.19 26.58
C GLY A 641 -18.52 -14.52 25.66
N HIS A 642 -18.98 -13.32 26.05
CA HIS A 642 -19.88 -12.48 25.25
C HIS A 642 -19.31 -12.23 23.85
N TYR A 643 -18.01 -11.91 23.74
CA TYR A 643 -17.37 -11.65 22.46
C TYR A 643 -17.41 -12.87 21.51
N LEU A 644 -17.10 -14.07 22.01
CA LEU A 644 -17.14 -15.29 21.21
C LEU A 644 -18.58 -15.66 20.79
N GLU A 645 -19.56 -15.48 21.67
CA GLU A 645 -20.97 -15.68 21.34
C GLU A 645 -21.43 -14.71 20.25
N SER A 646 -21.02 -13.44 20.33
CA SER A 646 -21.28 -12.42 19.31
C SER A 646 -20.59 -12.73 17.98
N LEU A 647 -19.40 -13.35 17.97
CA LEU A 647 -18.76 -13.82 16.75
C LEU A 647 -19.56 -14.95 16.08
N ASP A 648 -20.07 -15.92 16.86
CA ASP A 648 -20.93 -16.98 16.34
C ASP A 648 -22.24 -16.44 15.79
N ARG A 649 -22.75 -15.37 16.40
CA ARG A 649 -23.94 -14.69 15.92
C ARG A 649 -23.72 -14.11 14.53
N ILE A 650 -22.65 -13.34 14.32
CA ILE A 650 -22.33 -12.77 13.00
C ILE A 650 -22.02 -13.86 11.97
N LYS A 651 -21.38 -14.97 12.38
CA LYS A 651 -21.12 -16.10 11.48
C LYS A 651 -22.39 -16.75 10.93
N LYS A 652 -23.54 -16.59 11.59
CA LYS A 652 -24.86 -17.08 11.17
C LYS A 652 -25.66 -16.06 10.35
N VAL A 653 -25.15 -14.84 10.18
CA VAL A 653 -25.83 -13.81 9.41
C VAL A 653 -25.45 -13.99 7.94
N ASP A 654 -26.43 -14.32 7.11
CA ASP A 654 -26.23 -14.43 5.66
C ASP A 654 -26.35 -13.06 4.97
N GLY A 655 -25.80 -12.97 3.75
CA GLY A 655 -26.13 -11.89 2.81
C GLY A 655 -25.13 -10.75 2.68
N PHE A 656 -24.05 -10.71 3.48
CA PHE A 656 -22.95 -9.76 3.31
C PHE A 656 -21.69 -10.41 2.72
N GLU A 657 -20.97 -9.63 1.92
CA GLU A 657 -19.75 -10.04 1.20
C GLU A 657 -18.53 -9.20 1.61
N LEU A 658 -18.76 -8.15 2.38
CA LEU A 658 -17.77 -7.16 2.80
C LEU A 658 -18.07 -6.72 4.22
N ALA A 659 -17.06 -6.70 5.09
CA ALA A 659 -17.14 -5.98 6.36
C ALA A 659 -16.19 -4.78 6.38
N LEU A 660 -16.64 -3.69 7.00
CA LEU A 660 -15.93 -2.44 7.19
C LEU A 660 -15.79 -2.20 8.70
N GLY A 661 -14.55 -2.29 9.20
CA GLY A 661 -14.26 -2.20 10.63
C GLY A 661 -14.06 -0.75 11.10
N GLY A 662 -14.23 -0.53 12.41
CA GLY A 662 -13.94 0.75 13.06
C GLY A 662 -12.47 1.16 12.96
N HIS A 663 -11.61 0.20 12.64
CA HIS A 663 -10.19 0.40 12.35
C HIS A 663 -9.77 -0.49 11.18
N GLU A 664 -8.57 -0.23 10.66
CA GLU A 664 -7.87 -1.08 9.69
C GLU A 664 -8.59 -1.20 8.33
N ASP A 665 -8.14 -2.15 7.51
CA ASP A 665 -8.63 -2.38 6.15
C ASP A 665 -10.01 -3.08 6.10
N PRO A 666 -10.78 -2.87 5.02
CA PRO A 666 -11.95 -3.69 4.67
C PRO A 666 -11.67 -5.20 4.63
N ILE A 667 -12.66 -5.99 5.03
CA ILE A 667 -12.58 -7.44 5.17
C ILE A 667 -13.47 -8.11 4.13
N HIS A 668 -12.87 -8.71 3.10
CA HIS A 668 -13.59 -9.39 2.02
C HIS A 668 -13.91 -10.86 2.30
N ASP A 669 -13.25 -11.48 3.29
CA ASP A 669 -13.52 -12.85 3.74
C ASP A 669 -13.73 -12.84 5.25
N VAL A 670 -14.90 -12.34 5.65
CA VAL A 670 -15.25 -12.11 7.05
C VAL A 670 -15.32 -13.42 7.82
N TYR A 671 -15.85 -14.48 7.20
CA TYR A 671 -15.98 -15.79 7.83
C TYR A 671 -14.62 -16.39 8.17
N LYS A 672 -13.67 -16.34 7.23
CA LYS A 672 -12.30 -16.73 7.50
C LYS A 672 -11.68 -15.88 8.61
N ARG A 673 -11.94 -14.57 8.61
CA ARG A 673 -11.41 -13.67 9.64
C ARG A 673 -11.95 -14.01 11.04
N ILE A 674 -13.24 -14.34 11.16
CA ILE A 674 -13.85 -14.82 12.41
C ILE A 674 -13.12 -16.08 12.92
N ASP A 675 -12.81 -17.03 12.03
CA ASP A 675 -12.09 -18.24 12.40
C ASP A 675 -10.65 -17.96 12.86
N GLU A 676 -9.95 -17.02 12.20
CA GLU A 676 -8.61 -16.58 12.62
C GLU A 676 -8.63 -15.91 14.01
N ILE A 677 -9.65 -15.10 14.30
CA ILE A 677 -9.84 -14.48 15.63
C ILE A 677 -10.04 -15.56 16.70
N ARG A 678 -10.88 -16.57 16.43
CA ARG A 678 -11.10 -17.68 17.36
C ARG A 678 -9.82 -18.43 17.69
N VAL A 679 -9.06 -18.82 16.66
CA VAL A 679 -7.77 -19.52 16.83
C VAL A 679 -6.79 -18.66 17.65
N SER A 680 -6.78 -17.35 17.45
CA SER A 680 -5.95 -16.43 18.24
C SER A 680 -6.32 -16.44 19.73
N HIS A 681 -7.61 -16.43 20.07
CA HIS A 681 -8.06 -16.50 21.46
C HIS A 681 -7.85 -17.87 22.10
N GLU A 682 -8.08 -18.96 21.36
CA GLU A 682 -7.76 -20.32 21.81
C GLU A 682 -6.28 -20.45 22.17
N HIS A 683 -5.39 -19.95 21.30
CA HIS A 683 -3.96 -19.95 21.57
C HIS A 683 -3.59 -19.12 22.82
N LYS A 684 -4.24 -17.98 23.03
CA LYS A 684 -4.04 -17.17 24.26
C LYS A 684 -4.51 -17.93 25.49
N LEU A 685 -5.66 -18.60 25.44
CA LEU A 685 -6.18 -19.40 26.57
C LEU A 685 -5.27 -20.59 26.88
N ASP A 686 -4.85 -21.34 25.87
CA ASP A 686 -3.95 -22.49 26.00
C ASP A 686 -2.60 -22.10 26.60
N LYS A 687 -2.09 -20.90 26.26
CA LYS A 687 -0.86 -20.38 26.83
C LYS A 687 -0.95 -20.15 28.34
N TRP A 688 -2.13 -19.78 28.85
CA TRP A 688 -2.34 -19.45 30.27
C TRP A 688 -2.94 -20.61 31.08
N ALA A 689 -3.52 -21.61 30.43
CA ALA A 689 -4.10 -22.79 31.10
C ALA A 689 -3.12 -23.53 32.05
N PRO A 690 -1.82 -23.72 31.73
CA PRO A 690 -0.86 -24.35 32.64
C PRO A 690 -0.54 -23.53 33.90
N THR A 691 -0.71 -22.21 33.84
CA THR A 691 -0.44 -21.29 34.96
C THR A 691 -1.62 -21.23 35.93
N LEU A 692 -2.82 -21.57 35.46
CA LEU A 692 -4.08 -21.54 36.19
C LEU A 692 -4.49 -22.89 36.80
N SER A 693 -3.63 -23.92 36.73
CA SER A 693 -3.83 -25.19 37.43
C SER A 693 -3.63 -25.04 38.95
N ILE A 694 -4.44 -24.19 39.57
CA ILE A 694 -4.84 -24.26 40.97
C ILE A 694 -6.15 -25.04 40.97
N SER A 695 -6.06 -26.29 41.43
CA SER A 695 -7.11 -27.19 41.91
C SER A 695 -8.56 -26.71 41.72
N ILE A 696 -9.18 -27.02 40.58
CA ILE A 696 -10.64 -27.00 40.45
C ILE A 696 -11.16 -28.23 41.20
N ASN A 697 -11.46 -28.07 42.49
CA ASN A 697 -12.38 -28.97 43.16
C ASN A 697 -13.79 -28.66 42.67
N ALA A 698 -14.51 -29.71 42.27
CA ALA A 698 -15.83 -29.67 41.65
C ALA A 698 -16.81 -28.74 42.39
N GLY A 699 -17.28 -27.71 41.69
CA GLY A 699 -18.33 -26.82 42.20
C GLY A 699 -18.47 -25.56 41.35
N GLY A 700 -19.26 -25.67 40.27
CA GLY A 700 -19.92 -24.60 39.51
C GLY A 700 -19.29 -23.21 39.45
N TRP A 701 -18.93 -22.78 38.23
CA TRP A 701 -18.72 -21.38 37.90
C TRP A 701 -19.92 -20.53 38.37
N ARG A 702 -19.66 -19.49 39.16
CA ARG A 702 -20.57 -18.39 39.48
C ARG A 702 -19.93 -17.09 39.08
#